data_AF-A0A9D7HTT1-F1
#
_entry.id   AF-A0A9D7HTT1-F1
#
_cell.length_a   1.000
_cell.length_b   1.000
_cell.length_c   1.000
_cell.angle_alpha   90.00
_cell.angle_beta   90.00
_cell.angle_gamma   90.00
#
_symmetry.space_group_name_H-M   'P 1'
#
loop_
_entity.id
_entity.type
_entity.pdbx_description
1 polymer ?
#
loop_
_entity_poly.entity_id
_entity_poly.type
_entity_poly.pdbx_seq_one_letter_code
_entity_poly.pdbx_strand_id
1 'polypeptide(L)'
;MAGLSGAISGIKSNLDTNSIIDALLTFEKQNVLLLQYDQTVKTNQMATYQAINTKMLAFQTQAGLLSRASTFSATKVSVTGEEYLTAIAGDNAALGNYSLRVAALAQNHQIASQGYSEQEAASLGTGTISIAVGDGSTKTINIDSANSSLDGIRRAINNAKVGVTATIVNDGSKSNNFRLMLSADKTGEKNKITFSANLTGTKDLNFSSSSFDQVEKQSFSSLATSNPTLGTTASYTGSQNKVYTFTVGGNGSQTVGSGDITLNWSDGTNSGSILVSSADTEVELNGAGSDGLKLNFSAGQLVAGDTFRVQTFAPLLQKAQDSKITMGSTDGGGSPITINSESNVIKDVIGGITLNLTKVSEDTAVNIVVDRDTSSIEDSINTFITKFNDVLGSIDEQFKYDPEAEEDSGILFGDRTLMMLQDSMRGKITSRIAGLDSEYNMLASVGIRIGTTGKLSVVDRGKLTAAIENNIEDVQKLFAASGDSSSGKVSFVAMGDKTKTSADGYTVNIAQAAAKGYLRGAVVVNPATTPIVINSSNKNLAFRVDGVISDTITLTEKSYATWDELTAEIQQKINADKKIGKMGVEVSSFDNGSDGYLTMTSGSYGKKSIIELQTSTGNSAAAILGLAGGQNFAGIDVSGTINGEKATGNGQVLTGNDGNNNTAGLKLLIELSQSDVRAESEATIKVFRGVASLAQDFADSISKSVDGTIARRTKALENQVKDIEERVTDLNARMELKRQRLTEKFQEMESLIGQLNQQSSYLSTQLDQISQNFSQIVANNRK
;
A
#
# COMPACT_ATOMS: atom_id res chain seq x y z
N MET A 1 4.85 -46.53 -42.79
CA MET A 1 5.75 -47.39 -43.59
C MET A 1 4.93 -47.92 -44.75
N ALA A 2 5.07 -47.34 -45.93
CA ALA A 2 5.95 -47.81 -47.01
C ALA A 2 5.42 -49.11 -47.67
N GLY A 3 4.69 -48.94 -48.77
CA GLY A 3 4.13 -50.01 -49.58
C GLY A 3 3.45 -49.49 -50.84
N LEU A 4 4.27 -48.99 -51.78
CA LEU A 4 4.05 -48.89 -53.23
C LEU A 4 2.61 -49.02 -53.76
N SER A 5 2.02 -47.90 -54.16
CA SER A 5 1.10 -47.83 -55.29
C SER A 5 1.06 -46.37 -55.78
N GLY A 6 2.13 -45.95 -56.44
CA GLY A 6 2.00 -44.89 -57.43
C GLY A 6 1.14 -45.47 -58.55
N ALA A 7 -0.19 -45.33 -58.44
CA ALA A 7 -1.10 -45.69 -59.52
C ALA A 7 -0.74 -44.79 -60.70
N ILE A 8 -0.04 -45.37 -61.67
CA ILE A 8 0.45 -44.67 -62.82
C ILE A 8 -0.75 -44.21 -63.65
N SER A 9 -1.05 -42.92 -63.58
CA SER A 9 -2.15 -42.27 -64.30
C SER A 9 -2.02 -42.48 -65.80
N GLY A 10 -3.12 -42.85 -66.46
CA GLY A 10 -3.32 -42.63 -67.90
C GLY A 10 -2.43 -43.40 -68.89
N ILE A 11 -1.56 -44.34 -68.48
CA ILE A 11 -0.65 -45.00 -69.44
C ILE A 11 -1.39 -45.83 -70.51
N LYS A 12 -2.58 -46.38 -70.23
CA LYS A 12 -3.30 -47.26 -71.18
C LYS A 12 -4.44 -46.59 -71.94
N SER A 13 -5.05 -45.53 -71.42
CA SER A 13 -6.19 -44.82 -72.04
C SER A 13 -5.90 -43.37 -72.46
N ASN A 14 -4.78 -42.79 -72.00
CA ASN A 14 -4.44 -41.36 -72.15
C ASN A 14 -5.44 -40.38 -71.47
N LEU A 15 -6.24 -40.84 -70.49
CA LEU A 15 -7.20 -40.01 -69.73
C LEU A 15 -6.62 -39.53 -68.39
N ASP A 16 -6.78 -38.23 -68.09
CA ASP A 16 -6.46 -37.67 -66.76
C ASP A 16 -7.62 -37.92 -65.77
N THR A 17 -7.59 -39.11 -65.18
CA THR A 17 -8.62 -39.56 -64.23
C THR A 17 -8.70 -38.70 -62.97
N ASN A 18 -7.61 -38.09 -62.51
CA ASN A 18 -7.61 -37.22 -61.33
C ASN A 18 -8.41 -35.94 -61.59
N SER A 19 -8.18 -35.30 -62.75
CA SER A 19 -8.94 -34.11 -63.17
C SER A 19 -10.44 -34.38 -63.29
N ILE A 20 -10.82 -35.54 -63.83
CA ILE A 20 -12.23 -35.95 -63.94
C ILE A 20 -12.86 -36.21 -62.57
N ILE A 21 -12.15 -36.88 -61.66
CA ILE A 21 -12.63 -37.13 -60.29
C ILE A 21 -12.82 -35.81 -59.55
N ASP A 22 -11.85 -34.88 -59.65
CA ASP A 22 -11.98 -33.57 -59.01
C ASP A 22 -13.12 -32.74 -59.61
N ALA A 23 -13.35 -32.81 -60.93
CA ALA A 23 -14.50 -32.19 -61.58
C ALA A 23 -15.83 -32.76 -61.06
N LEU A 24 -15.91 -34.08 -60.85
CA LEU A 24 -17.10 -34.76 -60.30
C LEU A 24 -17.38 -34.45 -58.83
N LEU A 25 -16.38 -33.96 -58.08
CA LEU A 25 -16.51 -33.55 -56.67
C LEU A 25 -16.80 -32.05 -56.49
N THR A 26 -16.79 -31.25 -57.57
CA THR A 26 -16.91 -29.79 -57.53
C THR A 26 -18.13 -29.27 -56.76
N PHE A 27 -19.30 -29.90 -56.94
CA PHE A 27 -20.54 -29.48 -56.27
C PHE A 27 -20.47 -29.66 -54.74
N GLU A 28 -19.90 -30.76 -54.26
CA GLU A 28 -19.74 -31.01 -52.82
C GLU A 28 -18.70 -30.07 -52.21
N LYS A 29 -17.63 -29.75 -52.96
CA LYS A 29 -16.65 -28.72 -52.56
C LYS A 29 -17.30 -27.34 -52.41
N GLN A 30 -18.21 -26.96 -53.32
CA GLN A 30 -18.91 -25.67 -53.23
C GLN A 30 -19.79 -25.57 -51.97
N ASN A 31 -20.47 -26.65 -51.57
CA ASN A 31 -21.26 -26.68 -50.34
C ASN A 31 -20.40 -26.51 -49.09
N VAL A 32 -19.21 -27.13 -49.06
CA VAL A 32 -18.25 -26.94 -47.96
C VAL A 32 -17.76 -25.50 -47.90
N LEU A 33 -17.44 -24.87 -49.03
CA LEU A 33 -17.01 -23.47 -49.07
C LEU A 33 -18.09 -22.52 -48.53
N LEU A 34 -19.37 -22.74 -48.86
CA LEU A 34 -20.47 -21.94 -48.32
C LEU A 34 -20.61 -22.08 -46.80
N LEU A 35 -20.46 -23.31 -46.27
CA LEU A 35 -20.48 -23.55 -44.83
C LEU A 35 -19.27 -22.94 -44.13
N GLN A 36 -18.07 -23.04 -44.70
CA GLN A 36 -16.87 -22.39 -44.17
C GLN A 36 -16.98 -20.86 -44.18
N TYR A 37 -17.62 -20.30 -45.21
CA TYR A 37 -17.94 -18.88 -45.25
C TYR A 37 -18.91 -18.48 -44.13
N ASP A 38 -20.02 -19.20 -43.94
CA ASP A 38 -20.97 -18.95 -42.84
C ASP A 38 -20.30 -19.12 -41.46
N GLN A 39 -19.44 -20.13 -41.29
CA GLN A 39 -18.63 -20.33 -40.08
C GLN A 39 -17.76 -19.09 -39.79
N THR A 40 -17.10 -18.54 -40.80
CA THR A 40 -16.25 -17.36 -40.69
C THR A 40 -17.08 -16.13 -40.29
N VAL A 41 -18.23 -15.92 -40.93
CA VAL A 41 -19.15 -14.82 -40.61
C VAL A 41 -19.61 -14.92 -39.15
N LYS A 42 -20.08 -16.09 -38.70
CA LYS A 42 -20.53 -16.28 -37.31
C LYS A 42 -19.40 -16.13 -36.28
N THR A 43 -18.20 -16.58 -36.61
CA THR A 43 -17.01 -16.40 -35.76
C THR A 43 -16.68 -14.91 -35.61
N ASN A 44 -16.73 -14.16 -36.70
CA ASN A 44 -16.50 -12.71 -36.67
C ASN A 44 -17.62 -11.98 -35.92
N GLN A 45 -18.89 -12.36 -36.10
CA GLN A 45 -20.01 -11.83 -35.32
C GLN A 45 -19.82 -12.07 -33.81
N MET A 46 -19.36 -13.26 -33.44
CA MET A 46 -19.06 -13.62 -32.05
C MET A 46 -17.94 -12.73 -31.48
N ALA A 47 -16.86 -12.52 -32.24
CA ALA A 47 -15.77 -11.64 -31.86
C ALA A 47 -16.24 -10.19 -31.68
N THR A 48 -17.12 -9.69 -32.56
CA THR A 48 -17.71 -8.35 -32.43
C THR A 48 -18.55 -8.21 -31.16
N TYR A 49 -19.37 -9.21 -30.83
CA TYR A 49 -20.12 -9.23 -29.57
C TYR A 49 -19.20 -9.18 -28.35
N GLN A 50 -18.09 -9.94 -28.37
CA GLN A 50 -17.09 -9.93 -27.29
C GLN A 50 -16.38 -8.58 -27.17
N ALA A 51 -16.10 -7.91 -28.30
CA ALA A 51 -15.53 -6.57 -28.31
C ALA A 51 -16.48 -5.53 -27.69
N ILE A 52 -17.77 -5.55 -28.06
CA ILE A 52 -18.80 -4.71 -27.44
C ILE A 52 -18.92 -5.02 -25.94
N ASN A 53 -18.88 -6.31 -25.56
CA ASN A 53 -18.92 -6.71 -24.14
C ASN A 53 -17.75 -6.13 -23.35
N THR A 54 -16.55 -6.11 -23.94
CA THR A 54 -15.37 -5.53 -23.31
C THR A 54 -15.55 -4.04 -23.03
N LYS A 55 -16.16 -3.30 -23.98
CA LYS A 55 -16.53 -1.89 -23.76
C LYS A 55 -17.61 -1.74 -22.70
N MET A 56 -18.60 -2.64 -22.67
CA MET A 56 -19.66 -2.66 -21.65
C MET A 56 -19.09 -2.89 -20.25
N LEU A 57 -18.13 -3.81 -20.07
CA LEU A 57 -17.43 -4.06 -18.81
C LEU A 57 -16.63 -2.83 -18.35
N ALA A 58 -15.96 -2.13 -19.27
CA ALA A 58 -15.27 -0.88 -18.96
C ALA A 58 -16.25 0.21 -18.51
N PHE A 59 -17.41 0.31 -19.16
CA PHE A 59 -18.48 1.21 -18.75
C PHE A 59 -19.06 0.83 -17.38
N GLN A 60 -19.35 -0.45 -17.13
CA GLN A 60 -19.80 -0.96 -15.83
C GLN A 60 -18.84 -0.57 -14.71
N THR A 61 -17.54 -0.73 -14.95
CA THR A 61 -16.50 -0.38 -13.97
C THR A 61 -16.54 1.10 -13.63
N GLN A 62 -16.58 1.97 -14.65
CA GLN A 62 -16.62 3.42 -14.43
C GLN A 62 -17.93 3.87 -13.78
N ALA A 63 -19.07 3.29 -14.18
CA ALA A 63 -20.37 3.51 -13.54
C ALA A 63 -20.34 3.10 -12.07
N GLY A 64 -19.70 1.96 -11.77
CA GLY A 64 -19.47 1.50 -10.39
C GLY A 64 -18.62 2.47 -9.58
N LEU A 65 -17.53 3.02 -10.12
CA LEU A 65 -16.72 4.04 -9.43
C LEU A 65 -17.54 5.31 -9.14
N LEU A 66 -18.26 5.83 -10.13
CA LEU A 66 -19.08 7.03 -9.98
C LEU A 66 -20.31 6.80 -9.08
N SER A 67 -20.74 5.54 -8.89
CA SER A 67 -21.84 5.20 -7.97
C SER A 67 -21.44 5.25 -6.48
N ARG A 68 -20.16 5.44 -6.15
CA ARG A 68 -19.66 5.43 -4.77
C ARG A 68 -19.68 6.82 -4.16
N ALA A 69 -20.17 6.93 -2.92
CA ALA A 69 -20.14 8.18 -2.15
C ALA A 69 -18.70 8.74 -2.00
N SER A 70 -17.71 7.86 -1.84
CA SER A 70 -16.29 8.24 -1.70
C SER A 70 -15.74 9.04 -2.89
N THR A 71 -16.33 8.88 -4.07
CA THR A 71 -15.94 9.64 -5.27
C THR A 71 -16.26 11.13 -5.11
N PHE A 72 -17.30 11.47 -4.34
CA PHE A 72 -17.77 12.84 -4.12
C PHE A 72 -17.23 13.48 -2.83
N SER A 73 -16.58 12.69 -1.98
CA SER A 73 -15.91 13.16 -0.75
C SER A 73 -14.39 13.31 -0.91
N ALA A 74 -13.86 13.17 -2.13
CA ALA A 74 -12.44 13.32 -2.40
C ALA A 74 -11.93 14.71 -1.99
N THR A 75 -10.80 14.75 -1.29
CA THR A 75 -10.16 15.98 -0.84
C THR A 75 -8.81 16.16 -1.54
N LYS A 76 -8.48 17.40 -1.89
CA LYS A 76 -7.15 17.81 -2.34
C LYS A 76 -6.46 18.62 -1.25
N VAL A 77 -5.13 18.49 -1.19
CA VAL A 77 -4.29 19.30 -0.29
C VAL A 77 -3.37 20.15 -1.13
N SER A 78 -3.25 21.42 -0.77
CA SER A 78 -2.29 22.36 -1.35
C SER A 78 -1.49 22.99 -0.22
N VAL A 79 -0.17 23.06 -0.38
CA VAL A 79 0.74 23.58 0.63
C VAL A 79 1.55 24.72 0.04
N THR A 80 1.63 25.86 0.74
CA THR A 80 2.57 26.92 0.39
C THR A 80 3.94 26.62 1.00
N GLY A 81 5.04 26.71 0.24
CA GLY A 81 6.37 26.49 0.80
C GLY A 81 6.68 25.01 1.06
N GLU A 82 6.45 24.16 0.05
CA GLU A 82 6.68 22.71 0.11
C GLU A 82 8.14 22.32 0.45
N GLU A 83 9.09 23.27 0.33
CA GLU A 83 10.45 23.10 0.78
C GLU A 83 10.62 22.99 2.30
N TYR A 84 9.61 23.40 3.08
CA TYR A 84 9.61 23.33 4.55
C TYR A 84 8.81 22.14 5.08
N LEU A 85 7.65 21.87 4.48
CA LEU A 85 6.85 20.69 4.78
C LEU A 85 5.94 20.33 3.60
N THR A 86 5.59 19.05 3.49
CA THR A 86 4.51 18.58 2.60
C THR A 86 3.37 17.97 3.42
N ALA A 87 2.18 17.89 2.84
CA ALA A 87 1.01 17.34 3.49
C ALA A 87 0.24 16.39 2.57
N ILE A 88 -0.31 15.33 3.16
CA ILE A 88 -1.11 14.31 2.48
C ILE A 88 -2.45 14.19 3.23
N ALA A 89 -3.56 14.35 2.51
CA ALA A 89 -4.89 14.05 3.05
C ALA A 89 -5.20 12.55 2.92
N GLY A 90 -5.75 11.97 3.99
CA GLY A 90 -6.48 10.72 3.94
C GLY A 90 -7.99 10.94 3.72
N ASP A 91 -8.75 9.85 3.72
CA ASP A 91 -10.17 9.83 3.33
C ASP A 91 -11.11 10.72 4.16
N ASN A 92 -10.70 11.11 5.37
CA ASN A 92 -11.48 11.93 6.31
C ASN A 92 -10.77 13.25 6.66
N ALA A 93 -9.91 13.76 5.77
CA ALA A 93 -9.23 15.02 6.01
C ALA A 93 -10.23 16.17 6.18
N ALA A 94 -10.14 16.87 7.30
CA ALA A 94 -11.03 17.99 7.58
C ALA A 94 -10.74 19.17 6.63
N LEU A 95 -11.77 19.62 5.90
CA LEU A 95 -11.69 20.79 5.03
C LEU A 95 -11.33 22.04 5.84
N GLY A 96 -10.44 22.88 5.30
CA GLY A 96 -10.03 24.10 5.97
C GLY A 96 -8.68 24.63 5.52
N ASN A 97 -8.32 25.79 6.06
CA ASN A 97 -7.01 26.40 5.88
C ASN A 97 -6.28 26.41 7.22
N TYR A 98 -5.11 25.78 7.26
CA TYR A 98 -4.28 25.61 8.44
C TYR A 98 -2.97 26.34 8.22
N SER A 99 -2.64 27.27 9.11
CA SER A 99 -1.37 27.99 9.08
C SER A 99 -0.42 27.42 10.13
N LEU A 100 0.72 26.92 9.68
CA LEU A 100 1.72 26.27 10.53
C LEU A 100 3.11 26.88 10.34
N ARG A 101 3.97 26.69 11.34
CA ARG A 101 5.41 26.95 11.24
C ARG A 101 6.18 25.75 11.77
N VAL A 102 7.29 25.41 11.13
CA VAL A 102 8.22 24.38 11.61
C VAL A 102 9.29 25.07 12.45
N ALA A 103 9.26 24.87 13.77
CA ALA A 103 10.25 25.46 14.67
C ALA A 103 11.51 24.60 14.83
N ALA A 104 11.36 23.28 14.81
CA ALA A 104 12.50 22.36 14.88
C ALA A 104 12.20 21.05 14.15
N LEU A 105 13.25 20.40 13.65
CA LEU A 105 13.18 19.05 13.12
C LEU A 105 13.56 18.04 14.18
N ALA A 106 12.97 16.86 14.12
CA ALA A 106 13.37 15.74 14.95
C ALA A 106 14.77 15.28 14.52
N GLN A 107 15.67 15.14 15.50
CA GLN A 107 17.05 14.68 15.32
C GLN A 107 17.31 13.44 16.17
N ASN A 108 18.13 12.52 15.66
CA ASN A 108 18.54 11.32 16.38
C ASN A 108 19.76 11.60 17.27
N HIS A 109 19.88 10.91 18.40
CA HIS A 109 21.05 11.06 19.27
C HIS A 109 22.29 10.46 18.62
N GLN A 110 23.40 11.19 18.61
CA GLN A 110 24.69 10.68 18.11
C GLN A 110 25.79 10.97 19.11
N ILE A 111 26.52 9.93 19.48
CA ILE A 111 27.66 9.98 20.40
C ILE A 111 28.83 9.21 19.82
N ALA A 112 30.05 9.62 20.13
CA ALA A 112 31.26 8.93 19.70
C ALA A 112 32.24 8.70 20.85
N SER A 113 33.04 7.65 20.72
CA SER A 113 34.04 7.28 21.71
C SER A 113 35.27 8.18 21.63
N GLN A 114 36.15 8.07 22.62
CA GLN A 114 37.54 8.53 22.45
C GLN A 114 38.24 7.84 21.26
N GLY A 115 39.38 8.38 20.84
CA GLY A 115 40.17 7.87 19.71
C GLY A 115 41.00 6.64 20.04
N TYR A 116 41.23 5.79 19.04
CA TYR A 116 42.03 4.57 19.07
C TYR A 116 43.01 4.54 17.89
N SER A 117 44.18 3.95 18.09
CA SER A 117 45.25 3.89 17.09
C SER A 117 44.97 2.88 15.97
N GLU A 118 44.21 1.83 16.26
CA GLU A 118 43.94 0.74 15.32
C GLU A 118 42.51 0.19 15.50
N GLN A 119 41.90 -0.21 14.38
CA GLN A 119 40.55 -0.80 14.37
C GLN A 119 40.55 -2.29 14.71
N GLU A 120 41.61 -3.00 14.31
CA GLU A 120 41.64 -4.47 14.24
C GLU A 120 42.59 -5.12 15.27
N ALA A 121 43.71 -4.50 15.63
CA ALA A 121 44.80 -5.17 16.36
C ALA A 121 44.90 -4.84 17.87
N ALA A 122 44.08 -3.94 18.40
CA ALA A 122 43.99 -3.67 19.85
C ALA A 122 42.74 -4.34 20.47
N SER A 123 42.94 -5.26 21.44
CA SER A 123 41.85 -5.81 22.24
C SER A 123 41.45 -4.80 23.33
N LEU A 124 40.18 -4.42 23.35
CA LEU A 124 39.56 -3.58 24.39
C LEU A 124 39.20 -4.41 25.65
N GLY A 125 39.66 -5.66 25.72
CA GLY A 125 39.37 -6.60 26.78
C GLY A 125 38.04 -7.32 26.61
N THR A 126 37.75 -8.21 27.55
CA THR A 126 36.50 -9.00 27.60
C THR A 126 35.58 -8.46 28.70
N GLY A 127 34.29 -8.75 28.63
CA GLY A 127 33.32 -8.34 29.63
C GLY A 127 31.97 -8.05 29.01
N THR A 128 31.34 -6.96 29.42
CA THR A 128 29.98 -6.61 28.96
C THR A 128 29.84 -5.14 28.60
N ILE A 129 29.10 -4.88 27.53
CA ILE A 129 28.63 -3.54 27.16
C ILE A 129 27.12 -3.50 27.37
N SER A 130 26.60 -2.42 27.95
CA SER A 130 25.17 -2.21 28.13
C SER A 130 24.71 -0.94 27.45
N ILE A 131 23.67 -1.06 26.61
CA ILE A 131 23.09 0.03 25.82
C ILE A 131 21.59 0.12 26.12
N ALA A 132 21.09 1.32 26.36
CA ALA A 132 19.66 1.62 26.37
C ALA A 132 19.38 2.84 25.49
N VAL A 133 18.21 2.84 24.85
CA VAL A 133 17.70 3.95 24.07
C VAL A 133 16.41 4.42 24.73
N GLY A 134 16.40 5.63 25.26
CA GLY A 134 15.24 6.19 25.96
C GLY A 134 14.88 5.49 27.26
N ASP A 135 13.58 5.23 27.42
CA ASP A 135 12.97 4.39 28.46
C ASP A 135 12.97 2.90 28.08
N GLY A 136 13.59 2.52 26.96
CA GLY A 136 13.73 1.14 26.53
C GLY A 136 14.56 0.30 27.50
N SER A 137 14.28 -1.01 27.54
CA SER A 137 15.03 -1.95 28.38
C SER A 137 16.53 -1.94 28.03
N THR A 138 17.40 -1.80 29.02
CA THR A 138 18.85 -1.95 28.83
C THR A 138 19.19 -3.32 28.27
N LYS A 139 19.97 -3.35 27.18
CA LYS A 139 20.48 -4.55 26.54
C LYS A 139 21.96 -4.71 26.83
N THR A 140 22.32 -5.88 27.35
CA THR A 140 23.70 -6.25 27.62
C THR A 140 24.24 -7.12 26.48
N ILE A 141 25.44 -6.79 26.01
CA ILE A 141 26.16 -7.44 24.93
C ILE A 141 27.47 -7.98 25.51
N ASN A 142 27.72 -9.27 25.31
CA ASN A 142 28.93 -9.92 25.78
C ASN A 142 30.09 -9.69 24.81
N ILE A 143 31.22 -9.27 25.36
CA ILE A 143 32.48 -9.08 24.64
C ILE A 143 33.47 -10.16 25.09
N ASP A 144 33.91 -10.98 24.15
CA ASP A 144 34.86 -12.07 24.34
C ASP A 144 36.08 -11.87 23.41
N SER A 145 36.99 -12.84 23.42
CA SER A 145 38.20 -12.77 22.60
C SER A 145 37.93 -12.69 21.09
N ALA A 146 36.78 -13.16 20.60
CA ALA A 146 36.43 -13.13 19.18
C ALA A 146 35.89 -11.78 18.70
N ASN A 147 35.37 -10.94 19.60
CA ASN A 147 34.78 -9.64 19.25
C ASN A 147 35.33 -8.45 20.06
N SER A 148 36.43 -8.62 20.80
CA SER A 148 37.06 -7.58 21.63
C SER A 148 37.79 -6.44 20.89
N SER A 149 37.89 -6.47 19.56
CA SER A 149 38.43 -5.35 18.78
C SER A 149 37.38 -4.24 18.59
N LEU A 150 37.80 -3.03 18.22
CA LEU A 150 36.88 -1.91 17.95
C LEU A 150 35.85 -2.29 16.85
N ASP A 151 36.32 -2.94 15.79
CA ASP A 151 35.45 -3.45 14.72
C ASP A 151 34.60 -4.66 15.15
N GLY A 152 35.14 -5.52 16.03
CA GLY A 152 34.39 -6.59 16.68
C GLY A 152 33.21 -6.07 17.50
N ILE A 153 33.44 -5.05 18.33
CA ILE A 153 32.40 -4.39 19.14
C ILE A 153 31.38 -3.70 18.24
N ARG A 154 31.81 -2.97 17.19
CA ARG A 154 30.90 -2.38 16.20
C ARG A 154 29.95 -3.43 15.62
N ARG A 155 30.47 -4.57 15.17
CA ARG A 155 29.66 -5.69 14.67
C ARG A 155 28.73 -6.25 15.74
N ALA A 156 29.22 -6.45 16.96
CA ALA A 156 28.44 -6.98 18.07
C ALA A 156 27.23 -6.08 18.40
N ILE A 157 27.42 -4.76 18.42
CA ILE A 157 26.35 -3.77 18.64
C ILE A 157 25.32 -3.84 17.51
N ASN A 158 25.76 -3.79 16.25
CA ASN A 158 24.86 -3.84 15.09
C ASN A 158 24.07 -5.16 15.02
N ASN A 159 24.69 -6.29 15.38
CA ASN A 159 24.03 -7.59 15.41
C ASN A 159 23.01 -7.71 16.55
N ALA A 160 23.22 -7.01 17.65
CA ALA A 160 22.31 -7.02 18.81
C ALA A 160 21.00 -6.26 18.56
N LYS A 161 20.92 -5.42 17.51
CA LYS A 161 19.71 -4.68 17.08
C LYS A 161 19.04 -3.91 18.23
N VAL A 162 19.85 -3.20 19.02
CA VAL A 162 19.43 -2.53 20.26
C VAL A 162 18.86 -1.13 20.05
N GLY A 163 18.48 -0.78 18.81
CA GLY A 163 17.96 0.56 18.46
C GLY A 163 19.03 1.61 18.19
N VAL A 164 20.29 1.18 17.99
CA VAL A 164 21.40 2.03 17.57
C VAL A 164 22.17 1.36 16.44
N THR A 165 22.75 2.20 15.58
CA THR A 165 23.71 1.82 14.55
C THR A 165 25.10 2.27 14.98
N ALA A 166 26.05 1.32 15.00
CA ALA A 166 27.45 1.56 15.31
C ALA A 166 28.31 1.62 14.04
N THR A 167 29.16 2.64 13.93
CA THR A 167 30.13 2.83 12.84
C THR A 167 31.50 3.25 13.38
N ILE A 168 32.56 3.03 12.62
CA ILE A 168 33.89 3.54 12.96
C ILE A 168 34.20 4.72 12.04
N VAL A 169 34.55 5.85 12.64
CA VAL A 169 34.95 7.08 11.96
C VAL A 169 36.46 7.23 12.08
N ASN A 170 37.12 7.53 10.96
CA ASN A 170 38.50 8.00 10.96
C ASN A 170 38.50 9.53 10.97
N ASP A 171 38.94 10.15 12.06
CA ASP A 171 38.94 11.61 12.24
C ASP A 171 40.18 12.32 11.67
N GLY A 172 41.14 11.55 11.13
CA GLY A 172 42.35 12.07 10.51
C GLY A 172 43.48 12.45 11.47
N SER A 173 43.38 12.15 12.77
CA SER A 173 44.48 12.30 13.73
C SER A 173 45.67 11.35 13.40
N LYS A 174 46.83 11.57 14.01
CA LYS A 174 48.06 10.80 13.72
C LYS A 174 48.25 9.57 14.61
N SER A 175 47.75 9.58 15.85
CA SER A 175 48.02 8.53 16.84
C SER A 175 46.78 7.82 17.39
N ASN A 176 45.58 8.40 17.24
CA ASN A 176 44.32 7.83 17.74
C ASN A 176 43.14 8.18 16.82
N ASN A 177 43.26 7.85 15.54
CA ASN A 177 42.35 8.37 14.53
C ASN A 177 41.02 7.64 14.39
N PHE A 178 40.83 6.50 15.04
CA PHE A 178 39.60 5.72 14.93
C PHE A 178 38.69 5.92 16.13
N ARG A 179 37.43 6.26 15.90
CA ARG A 179 36.39 6.41 16.94
C ARG A 179 35.19 5.55 16.61
N LEU A 180 34.65 4.87 17.61
CA LEU A 180 33.36 4.20 17.50
C LEU A 180 32.26 5.25 17.69
N MET A 181 31.39 5.41 16.71
CA MET A 181 30.24 6.30 16.74
C MET A 181 28.96 5.48 16.83
N LEU A 182 28.06 5.87 17.73
CA LEU A 182 26.73 5.30 17.89
C LEU A 182 25.68 6.35 17.50
N SER A 183 24.78 5.96 16.60
CA SER A 183 23.63 6.76 16.17
C SER A 183 22.35 6.04 16.55
N ALA A 184 21.40 6.73 17.18
CA ALA A 184 20.09 6.15 17.45
C ALA A 184 19.36 5.94 16.12
N ASP A 185 18.66 4.81 15.99
CA ASP A 185 17.96 4.46 14.74
C ASP A 185 16.73 5.36 14.51
N LYS A 186 16.25 6.03 15.56
CA LYS A 186 15.10 6.93 15.56
C LYS A 186 15.48 8.33 16.06
N THR A 187 14.78 9.32 15.54
CA THR A 187 14.82 10.71 15.99
C THR A 187 14.00 10.92 17.26
N GLY A 188 14.10 12.09 17.90
CA GLY A 188 13.28 12.44 19.06
C GLY A 188 14.03 12.31 20.39
N GLU A 189 13.67 13.16 21.35
CA GLU A 189 14.29 13.26 22.68
C GLU A 189 14.21 11.92 23.43
N LYS A 190 13.11 11.20 23.25
CA LYS A 190 12.91 9.85 23.82
C LYS A 190 13.88 8.81 23.29
N ASN A 191 14.60 9.05 22.20
CA ASN A 191 15.55 8.08 21.62
C ASN A 191 17.01 8.39 22.00
N LYS A 192 17.22 8.98 23.19
CA LYS A 192 18.56 9.24 23.74
C LYS A 192 19.29 7.95 24.09
N ILE A 193 20.52 7.81 23.61
CA ILE A 193 21.40 6.67 23.91
C ILE A 193 22.02 6.85 25.30
N THR A 194 21.98 5.78 26.08
CA THR A 194 22.79 5.57 27.28
C THR A 194 23.71 4.37 27.04
N PHE A 195 24.98 4.52 27.42
CA PHE A 195 26.01 3.52 27.18
C PHE A 195 26.83 3.33 28.45
N SER A 196 27.15 2.08 28.76
CA SER A 196 28.15 1.73 29.78
C SER A 196 28.95 0.50 29.32
N ALA A 197 30.21 0.45 29.69
CA ALA A 197 31.09 -0.68 29.40
C ALA A 197 31.80 -1.12 30.68
N ASN A 198 31.80 -2.42 30.92
CA ASN A 198 32.58 -3.07 31.97
C ASN A 198 33.50 -4.09 31.29
N LEU A 199 34.64 -3.60 30.77
CA LEU A 199 35.61 -4.38 30.02
C LEU A 199 36.92 -4.47 30.81
N THR A 200 37.65 -5.58 30.65
CA THR A 200 38.93 -5.83 31.35
C THR A 200 40.14 -5.20 30.66
N GLY A 201 39.95 -4.45 29.58
CA GLY A 201 41.04 -3.85 28.79
C GLY A 201 41.74 -2.70 29.52
N THR A 202 42.95 -2.36 29.08
CA THR A 202 43.74 -1.26 29.66
C THR A 202 43.28 0.14 29.20
N LYS A 203 42.37 0.21 28.23
CA LYS A 203 41.79 1.45 27.72
C LYS A 203 40.26 1.30 27.70
N ASP A 204 39.58 2.10 28.51
CA ASP A 204 38.13 2.06 28.63
C ASP A 204 37.45 2.46 27.33
N LEU A 205 36.28 1.89 27.01
CA LEU A 205 35.42 2.38 25.93
C LEU A 205 34.42 3.39 26.49
N ASN A 206 34.59 4.67 26.17
CA ASN A 206 33.91 5.77 26.85
C ASN A 206 33.19 6.70 25.87
N PHE A 207 31.92 6.98 26.16
CA PHE A 207 31.04 7.87 25.39
C PHE A 207 30.46 9.02 26.24
N SER A 208 30.91 9.17 27.49
CA SER A 208 30.30 10.06 28.49
C SER A 208 31.21 11.21 28.92
N SER A 209 32.53 11.06 28.84
CA SER A 209 33.47 12.10 29.28
C SER A 209 34.24 12.69 28.12
N SER A 210 34.37 14.02 28.12
CA SER A 210 35.30 14.72 27.26
C SER A 210 36.76 14.42 27.64
N SER A 211 37.68 14.51 26.69
CA SER A 211 39.09 14.18 26.90
C SER A 211 40.02 15.02 26.03
N PHE A 212 41.29 15.09 26.44
CA PHE A 212 42.39 15.47 25.53
C PHE A 212 42.87 14.23 24.77
N ASP A 213 43.14 14.41 23.47
CA ASP A 213 43.88 13.42 22.69
C ASP A 213 45.39 13.58 22.93
N GLN A 214 46.16 12.58 22.50
CA GLN A 214 47.61 12.62 22.65
C GLN A 214 48.24 13.81 21.93
N VAL A 215 49.35 14.29 22.48
CA VAL A 215 50.15 15.34 21.82
C VAL A 215 50.64 14.84 20.47
N GLU A 216 50.39 15.61 19.43
CA GLU A 216 50.82 15.31 18.07
C GLU A 216 51.90 16.28 17.60
N LYS A 217 53.09 15.75 17.33
CA LYS A 217 54.16 16.52 16.67
C LYS A 217 53.73 16.92 15.26
N GLN A 218 53.85 18.20 14.96
CA GLN A 218 53.56 18.75 13.64
C GLN A 218 54.84 18.90 12.84
N SER A 219 55.75 19.76 13.29
CA SER A 219 57.05 19.98 12.66
C SER A 219 58.11 20.09 13.74
N PHE A 220 59.07 19.18 13.76
CA PHE A 220 60.20 19.19 14.70
C PHE A 220 61.49 19.23 13.89
N SER A 221 62.42 20.07 14.33
CA SER A 221 63.80 20.09 13.89
C SER A 221 64.47 18.73 14.12
N SER A 222 65.45 18.39 13.27
CA SER A 222 66.27 17.19 13.45
C SER A 222 67.12 17.21 14.72
N LEU A 223 67.30 18.38 15.34
CA LEU A 223 68.02 18.55 16.61
C LEU A 223 67.10 18.40 17.84
N ALA A 224 65.78 18.34 17.65
CA ALA A 224 64.82 18.24 18.73
C ALA A 224 64.78 16.81 19.30
N THR A 225 65.14 16.66 20.57
CA THR A 225 65.21 15.37 21.27
C THR A 225 64.22 15.26 22.43
N SER A 226 63.62 16.37 22.87
CA SER A 226 62.54 16.36 23.86
C SER A 226 61.19 16.05 23.21
N ASN A 227 60.32 15.36 23.94
CA ASN A 227 58.97 15.00 23.50
C ASN A 227 57.92 15.65 24.42
N PRO A 228 57.01 16.48 23.88
CA PRO A 228 55.84 16.91 24.62
C PRO A 228 54.84 15.75 24.76
N THR A 229 54.22 15.67 25.93
CA THR A 229 53.18 14.70 26.31
C THR A 229 52.11 15.42 27.14
N LEU A 230 50.95 14.80 27.34
CA LEU A 230 49.95 15.33 28.27
C LEU A 230 50.45 15.18 29.72
N GLY A 231 50.11 16.16 30.55
CA GLY A 231 50.25 16.05 32.00
C GLY A 231 49.40 14.90 32.54
N THR A 232 49.89 14.22 33.57
CA THR A 232 49.18 13.19 34.32
C THR A 232 47.89 13.68 34.96
N THR A 233 47.78 14.99 35.24
CA THR A 233 46.57 15.61 35.79
C THR A 233 45.75 16.40 34.75
N ALA A 234 46.08 16.31 33.46
CA ALA A 234 45.33 16.98 32.41
C ALA A 234 43.93 16.37 32.25
N SER A 235 42.89 17.19 32.41
CA SER A 235 41.49 16.76 32.27
C SER A 235 40.68 17.79 31.51
N TYR A 236 40.02 17.37 30.43
CA TYR A 236 39.16 18.25 29.63
C TYR A 236 37.70 18.08 30.03
N THR A 237 37.05 19.18 30.43
CA THR A 237 35.61 19.17 30.81
C THR A 237 34.74 20.00 29.87
N GLY A 238 35.31 20.50 28.76
CA GLY A 238 34.55 21.29 27.80
C GLY A 238 33.64 20.43 26.93
N SER A 239 32.70 21.08 26.26
CA SER A 239 31.67 20.43 25.43
C SER A 239 31.93 20.50 23.93
N GLN A 240 33.06 21.06 23.51
CA GLN A 240 33.39 21.30 22.09
C GLN A 240 34.75 20.70 21.75
N ASN A 241 34.95 20.33 20.49
CA ASN A 241 36.26 19.92 20.00
C ASN A 241 37.11 21.17 19.70
N LYS A 242 38.34 21.21 20.18
CA LYS A 242 39.32 22.30 20.02
C LYS A 242 40.67 21.73 19.58
N VAL A 243 41.50 22.58 18.98
CA VAL A 243 42.86 22.23 18.58
C VAL A 243 43.82 23.27 19.11
N TYR A 244 44.57 22.92 20.16
CA TYR A 244 45.64 23.74 20.70
C TYR A 244 46.91 23.53 19.89
N THR A 245 47.41 24.56 19.23
CA THR A 245 48.69 24.52 18.52
C THR A 245 49.73 25.28 19.32
N PHE A 246 50.87 24.66 19.55
CA PHE A 246 52.00 25.20 20.27
C PHE A 246 53.20 25.37 19.34
N THR A 247 53.91 26.49 19.49
CA THR A 247 55.15 26.81 18.79
C THR A 247 56.22 27.19 19.79
N VAL A 248 57.36 26.51 19.74
CA VAL A 248 58.53 26.84 20.57
C VAL A 248 59.08 28.20 20.14
N GLY A 249 59.06 29.16 21.06
CA GLY A 249 59.61 30.51 20.87
C GLY A 249 61.11 30.57 21.17
N GLY A 250 61.66 31.79 21.19
CA GLY A 250 63.08 32.02 21.46
C GLY A 250 63.99 31.79 20.24
N ASN A 251 65.26 31.49 20.48
CA ASN A 251 66.28 31.32 19.43
C ASN A 251 67.05 30.01 19.60
N GLY A 252 67.33 29.31 18.49
CA GLY A 252 68.19 28.14 18.47
C GLY A 252 67.65 26.94 19.25
N SER A 253 68.55 26.03 19.63
CA SER A 253 68.22 24.83 20.42
C SER A 253 68.26 25.13 21.92
N GLN A 254 67.20 24.77 22.63
CA GLN A 254 66.97 25.06 24.05
C GLN A 254 66.79 23.75 24.83
N THR A 255 67.40 23.64 26.00
CA THR A 255 67.41 22.38 26.79
C THR A 255 66.34 22.43 27.86
N VAL A 256 65.41 21.47 27.83
CA VAL A 256 64.36 21.31 28.84
C VAL A 256 65.03 21.00 30.18
N GLY A 257 64.75 21.80 31.21
CA GLY A 257 65.29 21.61 32.57
C GLY A 257 66.53 22.44 32.92
N SER A 258 67.14 23.16 31.97
CA SER A 258 68.34 24.00 32.22
C SER A 258 68.08 25.50 32.15
N GLY A 259 66.91 25.93 31.65
CA GLY A 259 66.48 27.31 31.54
C GLY A 259 65.03 27.42 31.05
N ASP A 260 64.48 28.62 31.03
CA ASP A 260 63.08 28.86 30.66
C ASP A 260 62.88 28.78 29.14
N ILE A 261 61.88 27.99 28.70
CA ILE A 261 61.47 27.86 27.30
C ILE A 261 60.10 28.48 27.13
N THR A 262 59.97 29.43 26.20
CA THR A 262 58.68 30.03 25.86
C THR A 262 57.93 29.17 24.85
N LEU A 263 56.68 28.81 25.13
CA LEU A 263 55.76 28.19 24.19
C LEU A 263 54.63 29.17 23.87
N ASN A 264 54.56 29.60 22.62
CA ASN A 264 53.42 30.35 22.12
C ASN A 264 52.32 29.37 21.73
N TRP A 265 51.08 29.65 22.10
CA TRP A 265 49.95 28.75 21.83
C TRP A 265 48.75 29.49 21.23
N SER A 266 47.91 28.75 20.49
CA SER A 266 46.64 29.23 19.97
C SER A 266 45.63 28.08 19.86
N ASP A 267 44.37 28.30 20.23
CA ASP A 267 43.26 27.38 19.97
C ASP A 267 42.43 27.78 18.73
N GLY A 268 42.90 28.78 17.99
CA GLY A 268 42.21 29.42 16.87
C GLY A 268 41.35 30.64 17.25
N THR A 269 40.92 30.74 18.51
CA THR A 269 40.17 31.88 19.05
C THR A 269 40.99 32.65 20.08
N ASN A 270 41.57 31.94 21.03
CA ASN A 270 42.45 32.41 22.08
C ASN A 270 43.90 32.11 21.71
N SER A 271 44.82 32.98 22.13
CA SER A 271 46.25 32.75 22.02
C SER A 271 47.00 33.34 23.21
N GLY A 272 48.20 32.84 23.45
CA GLY A 272 49.02 33.29 24.56
C GLY A 272 50.41 32.68 24.53
N SER A 273 51.12 32.84 25.65
CA SER A 273 52.47 32.29 25.82
C SER A 273 52.60 31.72 27.23
N ILE A 274 53.24 30.56 27.33
CA ILE A 274 53.54 29.89 28.61
C ILE A 274 55.05 29.65 28.70
N LEU A 275 55.58 29.69 29.93
CA LEU A 275 56.98 29.41 30.22
C LEU A 275 57.10 27.98 30.76
N VAL A 276 58.06 27.24 30.22
CA VAL A 276 58.49 25.92 30.73
C VAL A 276 59.80 26.13 31.46
N SER A 277 59.79 26.11 32.77
CA SER A 277 60.96 26.30 33.62
C SER A 277 61.56 24.97 34.09
N SER A 278 62.75 25.02 34.70
CA SER A 278 63.39 23.84 35.30
C SER A 278 62.71 23.31 36.57
N ALA A 279 61.79 24.08 37.15
CA ALA A 279 61.01 23.68 38.34
C ALA A 279 59.69 22.99 37.98
N ASP A 280 59.24 23.09 36.73
CA ASP A 280 57.93 22.60 36.32
C ASP A 280 57.96 21.08 36.13
N THR A 281 57.13 20.39 36.94
CA THR A 281 56.85 18.97 36.76
C THR A 281 55.71 18.73 35.77
N GLU A 282 54.80 19.69 35.63
CA GLU A 282 53.72 19.81 34.64
C GLU A 282 53.53 21.29 34.32
N VAL A 283 53.41 21.63 33.04
CA VAL A 283 53.18 22.99 32.57
C VAL A 283 51.70 23.20 32.31
N GLU A 284 51.05 23.98 33.17
CA GLU A 284 49.63 24.29 33.05
C GLU A 284 49.40 25.49 32.14
N LEU A 285 48.49 25.33 31.19
CA LEU A 285 47.98 26.44 30.40
C LEU A 285 47.10 27.31 31.32
N ASN A 286 47.46 28.58 31.49
CA ASN A 286 46.71 29.51 32.34
C ASN A 286 45.99 30.57 31.50
N GLY A 287 44.81 31.00 31.94
CA GLY A 287 44.01 32.05 31.29
C GLY A 287 42.82 31.53 30.49
N ALA A 288 42.18 32.42 29.73
CA ALA A 288 41.00 32.11 28.92
C ALA A 288 41.33 31.07 27.84
N GLY A 289 40.54 30.00 27.76
CA GLY A 289 40.76 28.89 26.82
C GLY A 289 41.73 27.82 27.32
N SER A 290 42.27 27.93 28.54
CA SER A 290 43.14 26.91 29.14
C SER A 290 42.52 25.51 29.21
N ASP A 291 41.22 25.45 29.49
CA ASP A 291 40.39 24.23 29.59
C ASP A 291 41.03 23.06 30.38
N GLY A 292 41.90 23.37 31.36
CA GLY A 292 42.60 22.38 32.18
C GLY A 292 43.73 21.63 31.44
N LEU A 293 44.23 22.17 30.33
CA LEU A 293 45.34 21.57 29.57
C LEU A 293 46.66 21.70 30.34
N LYS A 294 47.30 20.56 30.58
CA LYS A 294 48.63 20.47 31.17
C LYS A 294 49.55 19.65 30.29
N LEU A 295 50.81 20.04 30.20
CA LEU A 295 51.82 19.41 29.33
C LEU A 295 53.04 18.96 30.13
N ASN A 296 53.64 17.85 29.69
CA ASN A 296 54.90 17.32 30.19
C ASN A 296 55.93 17.22 29.07
N PHE A 297 57.21 17.39 29.40
CA PHE A 297 58.30 17.33 28.44
C PHE A 297 59.35 16.34 28.92
N SER A 298 59.80 15.45 28.04
CA SER A 298 60.96 14.60 28.35
C SER A 298 62.24 15.43 28.41
N ALA A 299 63.26 14.95 29.15
CA ALA A 299 64.59 15.54 29.07
C ALA A 299 65.09 15.55 27.60
N GLY A 300 65.80 16.62 27.21
CA GLY A 300 66.30 16.80 25.85
C GLY A 300 66.20 18.24 25.36
N GLN A 301 66.28 18.43 24.05
CA GLN A 301 66.23 19.74 23.41
C GLN A 301 64.94 19.98 22.62
N LEU A 302 64.45 21.21 22.67
CA LEU A 302 63.43 21.77 21.77
C LEU A 302 64.06 22.92 20.99
N VAL A 303 63.72 23.07 19.71
CA VAL A 303 64.27 24.11 18.85
C VAL A 303 63.22 25.17 18.57
N ALA A 304 63.64 26.44 18.56
CA ALA A 304 62.76 27.54 18.16
C ALA A 304 62.13 27.26 16.78
N GLY A 305 60.80 27.36 16.69
CA GLY A 305 60.02 27.02 15.50
C GLY A 305 59.46 25.60 15.49
N ASP A 306 59.84 24.72 16.41
CA ASP A 306 59.18 23.41 16.58
C ASP A 306 57.71 23.59 16.93
N THR A 307 56.83 22.77 16.35
CA THR A 307 55.39 22.85 16.52
C THR A 307 54.75 21.51 16.85
N PHE A 308 53.80 21.52 17.78
CA PHE A 308 52.96 20.39 18.13
C PHE A 308 51.53 20.85 18.40
N ARG A 309 50.59 19.91 18.44
CA ARG A 309 49.19 20.20 18.79
C ARG A 309 48.61 19.23 19.80
N VAL A 310 47.59 19.67 20.52
CA VAL A 310 46.72 18.84 21.35
C VAL A 310 45.28 19.07 20.92
N GLN A 311 44.56 18.00 20.62
CA GLN A 311 43.15 18.07 20.26
C GLN A 311 42.30 17.74 21.49
N THR A 312 41.12 18.32 21.59
CA THR A 312 40.09 17.89 22.55
C THR A 312 38.98 17.16 21.84
N PHE A 313 38.32 16.28 22.57
CA PHE A 313 37.18 15.54 22.09
C PHE A 313 36.02 15.59 23.09
N ALA A 314 34.84 15.98 22.62
CA ALA A 314 33.57 15.93 23.30
C ALA A 314 32.70 14.82 22.69
N PRO A 315 32.23 13.84 23.47
CA PRO A 315 31.52 12.66 22.95
C PRO A 315 30.19 12.93 22.25
N LEU A 316 29.49 14.02 22.56
CA LEU A 316 28.17 14.33 22.01
C LEU A 316 28.30 15.00 20.64
N LEU A 317 27.89 14.30 19.58
CA LEU A 317 27.94 14.81 18.20
C LEU A 317 26.61 15.44 17.77
N GLN A 318 25.48 14.84 18.20
CA GLN A 318 24.14 15.37 17.92
C GLN A 318 23.21 15.06 19.10
N LYS A 319 22.47 16.09 19.55
CA LYS A 319 21.44 15.92 20.59
C LYS A 319 20.25 15.17 20.01
N ALA A 320 19.62 14.34 20.84
CA ALA A 320 18.25 13.93 20.58
C ALA A 320 17.37 15.20 20.58
N GLN A 321 16.41 15.29 19.68
CA GLN A 321 15.49 16.42 19.63
C GLN A 321 14.19 15.98 18.98
N ASP A 322 13.06 16.37 19.55
CA ASP A 322 11.74 16.23 18.94
C ASP A 322 11.52 17.30 17.86
N SER A 323 10.79 16.96 16.81
CA SER A 323 10.27 17.98 15.91
C SER A 323 9.26 18.84 16.64
N LYS A 324 9.16 20.10 16.23
CA LYS A 324 8.28 21.09 16.83
C LYS A 324 7.60 21.88 15.73
N ILE A 325 6.27 21.86 15.74
CA ILE A 325 5.45 22.70 14.88
C ILE A 325 4.58 23.60 15.75
N THR A 326 4.26 24.78 15.23
CA THR A 326 3.29 25.68 15.84
C THR A 326 2.16 25.95 14.87
N MET A 327 0.92 25.97 15.37
CA MET A 327 -0.29 26.24 14.59
C MET A 327 -0.99 27.49 15.12
N GLY A 328 -1.39 28.37 14.20
CA GLY A 328 -2.05 29.65 14.51
C GLY A 328 -1.16 30.87 14.25
N SER A 329 -1.77 32.06 14.30
CA SER A 329 -1.08 33.33 14.06
C SER A 329 -0.60 33.97 15.37
N THR A 330 0.60 34.55 15.32
CA THR A 330 1.17 35.42 16.35
C THR A 330 0.65 36.86 16.27
N ASP A 331 0.02 37.22 15.15
CA ASP A 331 -0.25 38.63 14.78
C ASP A 331 -1.58 39.16 15.35
N GLY A 332 -2.32 38.31 16.07
CA GLY A 332 -3.65 38.61 16.63
C GLY A 332 -3.77 38.49 18.15
N GLY A 333 -2.66 38.40 18.90
CA GLY A 333 -2.68 38.30 20.36
C GLY A 333 -3.05 36.93 20.94
N GLY A 334 -3.23 35.90 20.09
CA GLY A 334 -3.42 34.51 20.51
C GLY A 334 -2.07 33.79 20.74
N SER A 335 -2.05 32.80 21.64
CA SER A 335 -0.91 31.90 21.79
C SER A 335 -1.03 30.73 20.80
N PRO A 336 -0.02 30.47 19.95
CA PRO A 336 -0.08 29.36 19.00
C PRO A 336 -0.04 28.01 19.71
N ILE A 337 -0.73 27.02 19.14
CA ILE A 337 -0.70 25.64 19.64
C ILE A 337 0.65 25.04 19.25
N THR A 338 1.41 24.55 20.23
CA THR A 338 2.68 23.87 19.99
C THR A 338 2.46 22.36 20.01
N ILE A 339 2.93 21.68 18.96
CA ILE A 339 2.92 20.22 18.86
C ILE A 339 4.37 19.73 18.75
N ASN A 340 4.71 18.75 19.58
CA ASN A 340 6.00 18.06 19.57
C ASN A 340 5.83 16.62 19.09
N SER A 341 6.79 16.11 18.33
CA SER A 341 6.77 14.74 17.84
C SER A 341 8.19 14.15 17.80
N GLU A 342 8.32 12.86 18.09
CA GLU A 342 9.61 12.15 17.97
C GLU A 342 10.09 12.01 16.52
N SER A 343 9.22 12.30 15.54
CA SER A 343 9.44 12.08 14.10
C SER A 343 9.18 13.34 13.29
N ASN A 344 9.85 13.45 12.13
CA ASN A 344 9.57 14.45 11.10
C ASN A 344 8.35 14.08 10.23
N VAL A 345 7.81 12.88 10.38
CA VAL A 345 6.52 12.47 9.83
C VAL A 345 5.51 12.48 10.96
N ILE A 346 4.58 13.44 10.93
CA ILE A 346 3.57 13.63 11.98
C ILE A 346 2.20 13.33 11.40
N LYS A 347 1.47 12.42 12.05
CA LYS A 347 0.16 11.96 11.60
C LYS A 347 -0.93 12.49 12.52
N ASP A 348 -2.10 12.76 11.94
CA ASP A 348 -3.34 13.07 12.66
C ASP A 348 -3.24 14.29 13.62
N VAL A 349 -2.32 15.21 13.34
CA VAL A 349 -2.27 16.53 14.03
C VAL A 349 -3.49 17.35 13.65
N ILE A 350 -3.80 17.33 12.36
CA ILE A 350 -5.08 17.75 11.82
C ILE A 350 -5.75 16.44 11.41
N GLY A 351 -7.02 16.25 11.79
CA GLY A 351 -7.74 14.99 11.56
C GLY A 351 -7.62 14.55 10.10
N GLY A 352 -7.04 13.37 9.86
CA GLY A 352 -6.87 12.81 8.52
C GLY A 352 -5.71 13.39 7.70
N ILE A 353 -4.81 14.20 8.27
CA ILE A 353 -3.64 14.75 7.55
C ILE A 353 -2.34 14.15 8.08
N THR A 354 -1.46 13.74 7.16
CA THR A 354 -0.06 13.42 7.45
C THR A 354 0.84 14.55 6.96
N LEU A 355 1.68 15.07 7.86
CA LEU A 355 2.67 16.11 7.60
C LEU A 355 4.07 15.49 7.49
N ASN A 356 4.85 15.88 6.50
CA ASN A 356 6.26 15.53 6.39
C ASN A 356 7.10 16.81 6.48
N LEU A 357 7.85 16.96 7.56
CA LEU A 357 8.70 18.11 7.82
C LEU A 357 10.06 17.93 7.17
N THR A 358 10.51 18.95 6.44
CA THR A 358 11.77 18.90 5.69
C THR A 358 12.74 19.99 6.09
N LYS A 359 12.25 21.19 6.46
CA LYS A 359 13.07 22.31 6.93
C LYS A 359 12.34 23.16 7.97
N VAL A 360 13.13 23.91 8.75
CA VAL A 360 12.64 24.91 9.70
C VAL A 360 12.09 26.14 8.97
N SER A 361 10.97 26.69 9.43
CA SER A 361 10.23 27.82 8.85
C SER A 361 9.75 28.80 9.94
N GLU A 362 10.58 29.10 10.96
CA GLU A 362 10.17 29.91 12.13
C GLU A 362 9.56 31.26 11.76
N ASP A 363 10.11 31.95 10.76
CA ASP A 363 9.64 33.28 10.33
C ASP A 363 8.61 33.23 9.20
N THR A 364 8.39 32.06 8.58
CA THR A 364 7.53 31.89 7.41
C THR A 364 6.40 30.92 7.70
N ALA A 365 5.17 31.43 7.69
CA ALA A 365 3.99 30.59 7.80
C ALA A 365 3.80 29.75 6.53
N VAL A 366 3.65 28.44 6.71
CA VAL A 366 3.22 27.48 5.70
C VAL A 366 1.72 27.28 5.84
N ASN A 367 0.97 27.65 4.81
CA ASN A 367 -0.46 27.42 4.75
C ASN A 367 -0.75 26.09 4.05
N ILE A 368 -1.54 25.26 4.71
CA ILE A 368 -2.08 24.01 4.18
C ILE A 368 -3.57 24.23 3.95
N VAL A 369 -3.98 24.15 2.69
CA VAL A 369 -5.38 24.25 2.30
C VAL A 369 -5.87 22.85 1.94
N VAL A 370 -6.90 22.41 2.64
CA VAL A 370 -7.63 21.18 2.34
C VAL A 370 -8.98 21.55 1.78
N ASP A 371 -9.15 21.30 0.50
CA ASP A 371 -10.38 21.58 -0.25
C ASP A 371 -10.98 20.29 -0.80
N ARG A 372 -12.24 20.37 -1.23
CA ARG A 372 -12.83 19.30 -2.04
C ARG A 372 -12.15 19.25 -3.40
N ASP A 373 -11.91 18.04 -3.90
CA ASP A 373 -11.35 17.84 -5.24
C ASP A 373 -12.46 17.81 -6.29
N THR A 374 -13.00 18.99 -6.59
CA THR A 374 -14.06 19.16 -7.60
C THR A 374 -13.60 18.76 -9.01
N SER A 375 -12.31 18.94 -9.31
CA SER A 375 -11.68 18.50 -10.56
C SER A 375 -11.75 17.00 -10.76
N SER A 376 -11.37 16.21 -9.75
CA SER A 376 -11.43 14.74 -9.83
C SER A 376 -12.87 14.24 -10.01
N ILE A 377 -13.86 14.94 -9.46
CA ILE A 377 -15.28 14.63 -9.64
C ILE A 377 -15.71 14.91 -11.10
N GLU A 378 -15.36 16.07 -11.65
CA GLU A 378 -15.59 16.39 -13.07
C GLU A 378 -14.96 15.36 -14.00
N ASP A 379 -13.71 14.95 -13.73
CA ASP A 379 -12.99 13.96 -14.53
C ASP A 379 -13.64 12.58 -14.47
N SER A 380 -14.13 12.18 -13.29
CA SER A 380 -14.87 10.92 -13.12
C SER A 380 -16.19 10.92 -13.93
N ILE A 381 -16.90 12.05 -13.94
CA ILE A 381 -18.12 12.24 -14.74
C ILE A 381 -17.78 12.22 -16.25
N ASN A 382 -16.72 12.91 -16.68
CA ASN A 382 -16.28 12.91 -18.07
C ASN A 382 -15.85 11.52 -18.55
N THR A 383 -15.17 10.76 -17.69
CA THR A 383 -14.77 9.38 -17.98
C THR A 383 -16.00 8.48 -18.10
N PHE A 384 -17.01 8.65 -17.22
CA PHE A 384 -18.29 7.94 -17.34
C PHE A 384 -18.98 8.23 -18.68
N ILE A 385 -19.08 9.50 -19.07
CA ILE A 385 -19.63 9.91 -20.37
C ILE A 385 -18.87 9.27 -21.53
N THR A 386 -17.54 9.25 -21.44
CA THR A 386 -16.67 8.67 -22.47
C THR A 386 -16.91 7.17 -22.61
N LYS A 387 -16.93 6.41 -21.51
CA LYS A 387 -17.17 4.95 -21.55
C LYS A 387 -18.58 4.60 -22.01
N PHE A 388 -19.57 5.42 -21.66
CA PHE A 388 -20.91 5.30 -22.22
C PHE A 388 -20.89 5.47 -23.76
N ASN A 389 -20.24 6.52 -24.24
CA ASN A 389 -20.14 6.82 -25.67
C ASN A 389 -19.28 5.82 -26.45
N ASP A 390 -18.27 5.20 -25.82
CA ASP A 390 -17.46 4.13 -26.42
C ASP A 390 -18.34 2.92 -26.76
N VAL A 391 -19.25 2.54 -25.85
CA VAL A 391 -20.20 1.45 -26.10
C VAL A 391 -21.14 1.82 -27.25
N LEU A 392 -21.76 3.00 -27.18
CA LEU A 392 -22.65 3.46 -28.25
C LEU A 392 -21.95 3.54 -29.61
N GLY A 393 -20.71 4.06 -29.64
CA GLY A 393 -19.91 4.14 -30.86
C GLY A 393 -19.63 2.76 -31.46
N SER A 394 -19.26 1.78 -30.63
CA SER A 394 -19.04 0.41 -31.11
C SER A 394 -20.30 -0.26 -31.66
N ILE A 395 -21.48 0.11 -31.13
CA ILE A 395 -22.78 -0.35 -31.64
C ILE A 395 -23.15 0.38 -32.93
N ASP A 396 -22.97 1.70 -32.98
CA ASP A 396 -23.23 2.54 -34.16
C ASP A 396 -22.40 2.09 -35.37
N GLU A 397 -21.14 1.68 -35.14
CA GLU A 397 -20.28 1.10 -36.17
C GLU A 397 -20.88 -0.16 -36.81
N GLN A 398 -21.67 -0.93 -36.07
CA GLN A 398 -22.33 -2.12 -36.62
C GLN A 398 -23.54 -1.82 -37.49
N PHE A 399 -24.06 -0.59 -37.44
CA PHE A 399 -25.22 -0.16 -38.21
C PHE A 399 -24.86 0.71 -39.42
N LYS A 400 -23.57 0.84 -39.73
CA LYS A 400 -23.12 1.47 -40.99
C LYS A 400 -23.32 0.50 -42.15
N TYR A 401 -23.84 1.03 -43.25
CA TYR A 401 -23.99 0.33 -44.52
C TYR A 401 -23.30 1.13 -45.61
N ASP A 402 -22.31 0.52 -46.27
CA ASP A 402 -21.66 1.08 -47.45
C ASP A 402 -21.96 0.17 -48.66
N PRO A 403 -22.73 0.65 -49.66
CA PRO A 403 -23.07 -0.13 -50.84
C PRO A 403 -21.89 -0.33 -51.81
N GLU A 404 -20.80 0.43 -51.69
CA GLU A 404 -19.62 0.34 -52.58
C GLU A 404 -18.41 -0.33 -51.92
N ALA A 405 -18.42 -0.50 -50.59
CA ALA A 405 -17.40 -1.20 -49.82
C ALA A 405 -18.04 -2.18 -48.83
N GLU A 406 -18.36 -3.40 -49.29
CA GLU A 406 -18.96 -4.45 -48.43
C GLU A 406 -18.11 -4.77 -47.18
N GLU A 407 -16.79 -4.56 -47.23
CA GLU A 407 -15.86 -4.73 -46.10
C GLU A 407 -16.02 -3.66 -45.00
N ASP A 408 -16.60 -2.49 -45.32
CA ASP A 408 -16.85 -1.39 -44.38
C ASP A 408 -18.24 -1.46 -43.73
N SER A 409 -19.09 -2.40 -44.17
CA SER A 409 -20.42 -2.63 -43.59
C SER A 409 -20.32 -3.41 -42.28
N GLY A 410 -21.06 -2.98 -41.26
CA GLY A 410 -21.06 -3.64 -39.96
C GLY A 410 -21.55 -5.08 -40.03
N ILE A 411 -20.77 -6.04 -39.51
CA ILE A 411 -21.11 -7.48 -39.60
C ILE A 411 -22.38 -7.87 -38.80
N LEU A 412 -22.81 -7.00 -37.88
CA LEU A 412 -24.04 -7.13 -37.09
C LEU A 412 -25.16 -6.19 -37.58
N PHE A 413 -25.10 -5.72 -38.83
CA PHE A 413 -26.13 -4.87 -39.41
C PHE A 413 -27.52 -5.51 -39.28
N GLY A 414 -28.48 -4.76 -38.74
CA GLY A 414 -29.85 -5.23 -38.51
C GLY A 414 -30.05 -6.09 -37.26
N ASP A 415 -29.03 -6.29 -36.41
CA ASP A 415 -29.22 -7.03 -35.15
C ASP A 415 -30.10 -6.26 -34.16
N ARG A 416 -31.30 -6.79 -33.91
CA ARG A 416 -32.29 -6.20 -33.00
C ARG A 416 -31.82 -6.12 -31.55
N THR A 417 -30.93 -7.01 -31.12
CA THR A 417 -30.38 -7.02 -29.76
C THR A 417 -29.56 -5.78 -29.52
N LEU A 418 -28.72 -5.39 -30.49
CA LEU A 418 -27.90 -4.19 -30.42
C LEU A 418 -28.75 -2.91 -30.47
N MET A 419 -29.82 -2.89 -31.28
CA MET A 419 -30.77 -1.76 -31.30
C MET A 419 -31.48 -1.58 -29.95
N MET A 420 -32.03 -2.67 -29.40
CA MET A 420 -32.68 -2.64 -28.07
C MET A 420 -31.70 -2.24 -26.96
N LEU A 421 -30.45 -2.70 -27.05
CA LEU A 421 -29.40 -2.32 -26.12
C LEU A 421 -29.13 -0.82 -26.17
N GLN A 422 -28.98 -0.26 -27.38
CA GLN A 422 -28.75 1.15 -27.62
C GLN A 422 -29.88 2.02 -27.04
N ASP A 423 -31.14 1.66 -27.32
CA ASP A 423 -32.32 2.39 -26.83
C ASP A 423 -32.45 2.29 -25.31
N SER A 424 -32.20 1.11 -24.74
CA SER A 424 -32.25 0.89 -23.29
C SER A 424 -31.19 1.72 -22.57
N MET A 425 -29.97 1.75 -23.09
CA MET A 425 -28.87 2.55 -22.55
C MET A 425 -29.24 4.04 -22.52
N ARG A 426 -29.72 4.59 -23.63
CA ARG A 426 -30.13 6.00 -23.73
C ARG A 426 -31.31 6.32 -22.82
N GLY A 427 -32.30 5.43 -22.75
CA GLY A 427 -33.50 5.62 -21.93
C GLY A 427 -33.19 5.61 -20.42
N LYS A 428 -32.34 4.69 -19.95
CA LYS A 428 -31.99 4.61 -18.53
C LYS A 428 -31.24 5.85 -18.05
N ILE A 429 -30.29 6.36 -18.84
CA ILE A 429 -29.44 7.49 -18.46
C ILE A 429 -30.15 8.85 -18.53
N THR A 430 -31.18 8.98 -19.36
CA THR A 430 -31.92 10.25 -19.52
C THR A 430 -33.19 10.34 -18.68
N SER A 431 -33.59 9.23 -18.05
CA SER A 431 -34.77 9.21 -17.18
C SER A 431 -34.56 10.05 -15.90
N ARG A 432 -35.65 10.65 -15.41
CA ARG A 432 -35.65 11.28 -14.08
C ARG A 432 -35.50 10.20 -13.02
N ILE A 433 -34.72 10.48 -11.98
CA ILE A 433 -34.57 9.60 -10.83
C ILE A 433 -35.87 9.61 -10.03
N ALA A 434 -36.52 8.45 -9.96
CA ALA A 434 -37.75 8.30 -9.21
C ALA A 434 -37.52 8.55 -7.71
N GLY A 435 -38.32 9.44 -7.13
CA GLY A 435 -38.33 9.73 -5.68
C GLY A 435 -37.25 10.71 -5.19
N LEU A 436 -36.41 11.26 -6.07
CA LEU A 436 -35.44 12.28 -5.70
C LEU A 436 -36.08 13.68 -5.80
N ASP A 437 -36.35 14.27 -4.63
CA ASP A 437 -36.95 15.60 -4.48
C ASP A 437 -35.86 16.68 -4.44
N SER A 438 -35.17 16.85 -5.57
CA SER A 438 -34.14 17.88 -5.79
C SER A 438 -34.27 18.45 -7.20
N GLU A 439 -33.80 19.68 -7.41
CA GLU A 439 -33.61 20.24 -8.75
C GLU A 439 -32.66 19.35 -9.59
N TYR A 440 -31.72 18.67 -8.92
CA TYR A 440 -30.76 17.77 -9.55
C TYR A 440 -31.25 16.31 -9.67
N ASN A 441 -32.43 16.12 -10.28
CA ASN A 441 -33.05 14.79 -10.44
C ASN A 441 -32.90 14.11 -11.81
N MET A 442 -32.12 14.70 -12.74
CA MET A 442 -31.81 14.13 -14.05
C MET A 442 -30.50 14.72 -14.59
N LEU A 443 -29.76 14.02 -15.46
CA LEU A 443 -28.48 14.56 -15.98
C LEU A 443 -28.60 15.94 -16.66
N ALA A 444 -29.75 16.21 -17.28
CA ALA A 444 -29.99 17.49 -17.94
C ALA A 444 -30.02 18.68 -16.96
N SER A 445 -30.30 18.47 -15.67
CA SER A 445 -30.32 19.54 -14.68
C SER A 445 -28.93 20.00 -14.30
N VAL A 446 -27.89 19.16 -14.43
CA VAL A 446 -26.47 19.50 -14.24
C VAL A 446 -25.75 19.85 -15.55
N GLY A 447 -26.47 20.06 -16.65
CA GLY A 447 -25.88 20.44 -17.93
C GLY A 447 -25.36 19.28 -18.77
N ILE A 448 -25.75 18.03 -18.48
CA ILE A 448 -25.35 16.84 -19.24
C ILE A 448 -26.54 16.36 -20.07
N ARG A 449 -26.38 16.25 -21.40
CA ARG A 449 -27.48 15.90 -22.32
C ARG A 449 -27.02 14.94 -23.41
N ILE A 450 -27.98 14.22 -23.99
CA ILE A 450 -27.77 13.52 -25.25
C ILE A 450 -27.91 14.52 -26.40
N GLY A 451 -26.90 14.58 -27.27
CA GLY A 451 -26.89 15.40 -28.48
C GLY A 451 -27.65 14.75 -29.65
N THR A 452 -27.69 15.42 -30.79
CA THR A 452 -28.37 14.93 -32.01
C THR A 452 -27.79 13.63 -32.57
N THR A 453 -26.51 13.36 -32.27
CA THR A 453 -25.81 12.12 -32.63
C THR A 453 -26.14 10.95 -31.70
N GLY A 454 -27.00 11.15 -30.70
CA GLY A 454 -27.35 10.13 -29.71
C GLY A 454 -26.24 9.82 -28.70
N LYS A 455 -25.17 10.63 -28.66
CA LYS A 455 -24.07 10.58 -27.69
C LYS A 455 -24.32 11.54 -26.52
N LEU A 456 -23.84 11.16 -25.34
CA LEU A 456 -23.91 11.96 -24.12
C LEU A 456 -22.78 13.00 -24.09
N SER A 457 -23.04 14.24 -23.68
CA SER A 457 -22.01 15.26 -23.51
C SER A 457 -22.38 16.30 -22.45
N VAL A 458 -21.38 16.99 -21.92
CA VAL A 458 -21.57 18.19 -21.09
C VAL A 458 -21.84 19.36 -22.03
N VAL A 459 -23.07 19.85 -22.07
CA VAL A 459 -23.47 21.00 -22.90
C VAL A 459 -23.34 22.33 -22.18
N ASP A 460 -23.30 22.31 -20.85
CA ASP A 460 -23.10 23.49 -20.00
C ASP A 460 -22.13 23.15 -18.87
N ARG A 461 -20.85 23.49 -19.07
CA ARG A 461 -19.80 23.22 -18.07
C ARG A 461 -19.97 24.08 -16.82
N GLY A 462 -20.39 25.34 -16.97
CA GLY A 462 -20.58 26.24 -15.83
C GLY A 462 -21.66 25.73 -14.88
N LYS A 463 -22.74 25.17 -15.42
CA LYS A 463 -23.81 24.55 -14.62
C LYS A 463 -23.34 23.29 -13.89
N LEU A 464 -22.51 22.46 -14.53
CA LEU A 464 -21.92 21.28 -13.90
C LEU A 464 -21.01 21.68 -12.74
N THR A 465 -20.07 22.59 -12.99
CA THR A 465 -19.13 23.08 -11.97
C THR A 465 -19.88 23.70 -10.79
N ALA A 466 -20.87 24.57 -11.05
CA ALA A 466 -21.68 25.18 -9.99
C ALA A 466 -22.49 24.16 -9.18
N ALA A 467 -22.98 23.09 -9.80
CA ALA A 467 -23.68 22.02 -9.09
C ALA A 467 -22.72 21.25 -8.17
N ILE A 468 -21.52 20.92 -8.65
CA ILE A 468 -20.48 20.22 -7.87
C ILE A 468 -19.99 21.07 -6.70
N GLU A 469 -19.78 22.37 -6.91
CA GLU A 469 -19.26 23.27 -5.87
C GLU A 469 -20.29 23.58 -4.79
N ASN A 470 -21.54 23.84 -5.17
CA ASN A 470 -22.54 24.37 -4.24
C ASN A 470 -23.54 23.33 -3.74
N ASN A 471 -23.74 22.22 -4.45
CA ASN A 471 -24.79 21.24 -4.18
C ASN A 471 -24.28 19.79 -4.34
N ILE A 472 -23.07 19.53 -3.84
CA ILE A 472 -22.39 18.25 -4.02
C ILE A 472 -23.18 17.03 -3.53
N GLU A 473 -23.93 17.16 -2.44
CA GLU A 473 -24.77 16.08 -1.93
C GLU A 473 -25.84 15.71 -2.95
N ASP A 474 -26.48 16.69 -3.59
CA ASP A 474 -27.47 16.45 -4.63
C ASP A 474 -26.84 15.89 -5.91
N VAL A 475 -25.64 16.32 -6.27
CA VAL A 475 -24.88 15.72 -7.39
C VAL A 475 -24.50 14.27 -7.06
N GLN A 476 -24.09 13.97 -5.83
CA GLN A 476 -23.85 12.60 -5.40
C GLN A 476 -25.14 11.79 -5.53
N LYS A 477 -26.28 12.30 -5.04
CA LYS A 477 -27.60 11.66 -5.15
C LYS A 477 -28.03 11.41 -6.61
N LEU A 478 -27.63 12.29 -7.53
CA LEU A 478 -27.86 12.15 -8.96
C LEU A 478 -27.13 10.94 -9.57
N PHE A 479 -25.95 10.58 -9.07
CA PHE A 479 -25.14 9.49 -9.66
C PHE A 479 -25.14 8.20 -8.81
N ALA A 480 -25.04 8.33 -7.49
CA ALA A 480 -24.90 7.25 -6.54
C ALA A 480 -26.25 6.80 -5.94
N ALA A 481 -26.32 5.54 -5.51
CA ALA A 481 -27.39 5.07 -4.65
C ALA A 481 -27.29 5.81 -3.30
N SER A 482 -28.42 6.30 -2.80
CA SER A 482 -28.46 7.05 -1.54
C SER A 482 -29.81 6.93 -0.86
N GLY A 483 -29.85 7.38 0.39
CA GLY A 483 -31.09 7.46 1.12
C GLY A 483 -31.09 8.61 2.11
N ASP A 484 -32.26 9.23 2.23
CA ASP A 484 -32.52 10.33 3.15
C ASP A 484 -33.24 9.80 4.37
N SER A 485 -32.67 10.07 5.55
CA SER A 485 -33.23 9.67 6.83
C SER A 485 -33.95 10.81 7.51
N SER A 486 -35.06 10.50 8.16
CA SER A 486 -35.73 11.41 9.08
C SER A 486 -35.05 11.50 10.46
N SER A 487 -34.00 10.72 10.71
CA SER A 487 -33.30 10.64 12.01
C SER A 487 -31.78 10.71 11.83
N GLY A 488 -31.11 11.52 12.64
CA GLY A 488 -29.64 11.60 12.66
C GLY A 488 -28.93 10.36 13.24
N LYS A 489 -29.68 9.39 13.79
CA LYS A 489 -29.13 8.14 14.36
C LYS A 489 -29.39 6.90 13.50
N VAL A 490 -30.02 7.08 12.33
CA VAL A 490 -30.27 6.02 11.36
C VAL A 490 -29.80 6.52 10.01
N SER A 491 -28.79 5.91 9.42
CA SER A 491 -28.14 6.40 8.21
C SER A 491 -28.17 5.35 7.11
N PHE A 492 -28.38 5.78 5.85
CA PHE A 492 -28.24 4.91 4.69
C PHE A 492 -26.78 4.51 4.51
N VAL A 493 -26.52 3.23 4.26
CA VAL A 493 -25.16 2.72 3.98
C VAL A 493 -25.05 2.26 2.54
N ALA A 494 -25.94 1.39 2.11
CA ALA A 494 -25.93 0.81 0.77
C ALA A 494 -27.29 0.19 0.44
N MET A 495 -27.51 -0.13 -0.84
CA MET A 495 -28.64 -0.92 -1.27
C MET A 495 -28.22 -2.03 -2.24
N GLY A 496 -28.94 -3.14 -2.23
CA GLY A 496 -28.74 -4.25 -3.15
C GLY A 496 -29.44 -4.00 -4.48
N ASP A 497 -29.16 -4.84 -5.47
CA ASP A 497 -29.84 -4.88 -6.79
C ASP A 497 -31.36 -5.08 -6.68
N LYS A 498 -31.82 -5.87 -5.69
CA LYS A 498 -33.24 -6.14 -5.42
C LYS A 498 -33.94 -5.09 -4.57
N THR A 499 -33.22 -4.13 -3.99
CA THR A 499 -33.84 -3.06 -3.20
C THR A 499 -34.65 -2.14 -4.13
N LYS A 500 -35.94 -1.98 -3.83
CA LYS A 500 -36.81 -1.04 -4.54
C LYS A 500 -36.61 0.38 -4.03
N THR A 501 -36.71 1.35 -4.92
CA THR A 501 -36.70 2.76 -4.53
C THR A 501 -38.04 3.13 -3.87
N SER A 502 -38.02 4.07 -2.92
CA SER A 502 -39.22 4.54 -2.23
C SER A 502 -39.14 6.04 -1.98
N ALA A 503 -40.05 6.78 -2.63
CA ALA A 503 -40.21 8.22 -2.46
C ALA A 503 -40.91 8.57 -1.14
N ASP A 504 -41.87 7.75 -0.73
CA ASP A 504 -42.62 7.88 0.53
C ASP A 504 -41.79 7.41 1.74
N GLY A 505 -40.73 6.65 1.48
CA GLY A 505 -39.78 6.12 2.46
C GLY A 505 -40.19 4.79 3.08
N TYR A 506 -39.21 4.13 3.69
CA TYR A 506 -39.38 2.90 4.46
C TYR A 506 -39.28 3.19 5.95
N THR A 507 -40.27 2.74 6.72
CA THR A 507 -40.25 2.86 8.18
C THR A 507 -39.21 1.90 8.77
N VAL A 508 -38.41 2.38 9.70
CA VAL A 508 -37.39 1.60 10.40
C VAL A 508 -37.82 1.47 11.84
N ASN A 509 -38.02 0.22 12.29
CA ASN A 509 -38.38 -0.10 13.66
C ASN A 509 -37.27 -0.95 14.28
N ILE A 510 -36.69 -0.50 15.38
CA ILE A 510 -35.61 -1.17 16.09
C ILE A 510 -36.19 -1.85 17.32
N ALA A 511 -35.98 -3.16 17.43
CA ALA A 511 -36.36 -3.94 18.61
C ALA A 511 -35.23 -3.97 19.65
N GLN A 512 -33.99 -3.96 19.19
CA GLN A 512 -32.80 -4.06 20.03
C GLN A 512 -31.68 -3.22 19.42
N ALA A 513 -31.11 -2.32 20.20
CA ALA A 513 -29.93 -1.55 19.80
C ALA A 513 -28.68 -2.43 19.86
N ALA A 514 -27.68 -2.10 19.05
CA ALA A 514 -26.39 -2.76 19.14
C ALA A 514 -25.65 -2.35 20.43
N ALA A 515 -24.90 -3.28 21.01
CA ALA A 515 -24.05 -3.03 22.17
C ALA A 515 -22.62 -3.52 21.92
N LYS A 516 -21.65 -2.83 22.51
CA LYS A 516 -20.25 -3.25 22.56
C LYS A 516 -20.07 -4.36 23.61
N GLY A 517 -19.16 -5.28 23.36
CA GLY A 517 -18.72 -6.26 24.35
C GLY A 517 -17.73 -5.65 25.33
N TYR A 518 -17.74 -6.14 26.57
CA TYR A 518 -16.85 -5.65 27.61
C TYR A 518 -16.46 -6.75 28.60
N LEU A 519 -15.27 -6.63 29.16
CA LEU A 519 -14.80 -7.39 30.33
C LEU A 519 -14.99 -6.49 31.56
N ARG A 520 -15.76 -6.96 32.53
CA ARG A 520 -15.91 -6.32 33.83
C ARG A 520 -15.10 -7.09 34.87
N GLY A 521 -14.14 -6.43 35.51
CA GLY A 521 -13.37 -6.99 36.62
C GLY A 521 -14.24 -7.29 37.85
N ALA A 522 -13.74 -8.16 38.73
CA ALA A 522 -14.26 -8.32 40.07
C ALA A 522 -14.04 -7.04 40.90
N VAL A 523 -14.85 -6.89 41.95
CA VAL A 523 -14.72 -5.80 42.90
C VAL A 523 -13.39 -5.92 43.66
N VAL A 524 -12.65 -4.82 43.73
CA VAL A 524 -11.42 -4.66 44.53
C VAL A 524 -11.51 -3.41 45.37
N VAL A 525 -10.71 -3.35 46.44
CA VAL A 525 -10.64 -2.19 47.34
C VAL A 525 -10.15 -0.96 46.57
N ASN A 526 -10.71 0.21 46.87
CA ASN A 526 -10.37 1.44 46.18
C ASN A 526 -8.86 1.79 46.38
N PRO A 527 -8.10 2.03 45.28
CA PRO A 527 -6.68 2.39 45.35
C PRO A 527 -6.38 3.65 46.16
N ALA A 528 -7.36 4.56 46.34
CA ALA A 528 -7.22 5.75 47.19
C ALA A 528 -7.11 5.40 48.68
N THR A 529 -7.66 4.24 49.08
CA THR A 529 -7.55 3.74 50.46
C THR A 529 -6.41 2.74 50.60
N THR A 530 -6.25 1.83 49.62
CA THR A 530 -5.22 0.80 49.60
C THR A 530 -4.56 0.78 48.22
N PRO A 531 -3.45 1.52 48.03
CA PRO A 531 -2.80 1.64 46.73
C PRO A 531 -2.49 0.28 46.08
N ILE A 532 -2.76 0.17 44.79
CA ILE A 532 -2.47 -1.05 44.02
C ILE A 532 -0.99 -1.04 43.66
N VAL A 533 -0.24 -2.00 44.20
CA VAL A 533 1.22 -2.09 43.99
C VAL A 533 1.55 -3.04 42.84
N ILE A 534 2.05 -2.48 41.74
CA ILE A 534 2.61 -3.23 40.61
C ILE A 534 4.13 -3.33 40.78
N ASN A 535 4.67 -4.53 40.68
CA ASN A 535 6.08 -4.86 40.81
C ASN A 535 6.46 -6.00 39.85
N SER A 536 7.72 -6.44 39.92
CA SER A 536 8.27 -7.48 39.05
C SER A 536 7.49 -8.81 39.03
N SER A 537 6.72 -9.12 40.08
CA SER A 537 5.92 -10.34 40.21
C SER A 537 4.48 -10.25 39.68
N ASN A 538 3.97 -9.06 39.37
CA ASN A 538 2.55 -8.85 39.01
C ASN A 538 2.32 -7.70 38.02
N LYS A 539 3.13 -7.60 36.96
CA LYS A 539 3.12 -6.49 36.00
C LYS A 539 2.56 -6.80 34.61
N ASN A 540 2.27 -8.06 34.29
CA ASN A 540 1.92 -8.45 32.94
C ASN A 540 0.42 -8.71 32.75
N LEU A 541 -0.10 -8.31 31.60
CA LEU A 541 -1.46 -8.58 31.13
C LEU A 541 -1.42 -9.03 29.68
N ALA A 542 -2.44 -9.75 29.26
CA ALA A 542 -2.70 -10.04 27.86
C ALA A 542 -4.21 -10.23 27.66
N PHE A 543 -4.73 -9.75 26.54
CA PHE A 543 -6.15 -9.81 26.22
C PHE A 543 -6.36 -10.39 24.83
N ARG A 544 -7.52 -11.03 24.64
CA ARG A 544 -8.08 -11.31 23.34
C ARG A 544 -9.24 -10.35 23.11
N VAL A 545 -9.15 -9.53 22.07
CA VAL A 545 -10.15 -8.53 21.70
C VAL A 545 -10.67 -8.90 20.32
N ASP A 546 -11.95 -9.22 20.21
CA ASP A 546 -12.64 -9.59 18.96
C ASP A 546 -11.90 -10.69 18.16
N GLY A 547 -11.29 -11.63 18.88
CA GLY A 547 -10.51 -12.74 18.31
C GLY A 547 -9.01 -12.48 18.12
N VAL A 548 -8.53 -11.24 18.28
CA VAL A 548 -7.11 -10.86 18.18
C VAL A 548 -6.45 -10.87 19.55
N ILE A 549 -5.32 -11.58 19.68
CA ILE A 549 -4.57 -11.67 20.95
C ILE A 549 -3.48 -10.60 20.98
N SER A 550 -3.42 -9.82 22.05
CA SER A 550 -2.37 -8.80 22.27
C SER A 550 -0.98 -9.42 22.41
N ASP A 551 0.06 -8.59 22.29
CA ASP A 551 1.35 -8.94 22.90
C ASP A 551 1.24 -8.82 24.44
N THR A 552 2.31 -9.19 25.15
CA THR A 552 2.33 -9.02 26.62
C THR A 552 2.37 -7.55 26.97
N ILE A 553 1.28 -7.06 27.56
CA ILE A 553 1.14 -5.71 28.07
C ILE A 553 1.83 -5.64 29.42
N THR A 554 2.91 -4.86 29.51
CA THR A 554 3.69 -4.71 30.75
C THR A 554 3.41 -3.35 31.39
N LEU A 555 2.83 -3.38 32.58
CA LEU A 555 2.54 -2.20 33.39
C LEU A 555 3.80 -1.68 34.08
N THR A 556 3.83 -0.38 34.34
CA THR A 556 4.94 0.29 35.03
C THR A 556 4.96 -0.10 36.52
N GLU A 557 6.12 -0.47 37.05
CA GLU A 557 6.27 -0.87 38.46
C GLU A 557 6.20 0.36 39.37
N LYS A 558 5.07 0.55 40.05
CA LYS A 558 4.83 1.58 41.06
C LYS A 558 3.57 1.28 41.87
N SER A 559 3.30 2.13 42.86
CA SER A 559 2.02 2.13 43.59
C SER A 559 1.05 3.10 42.92
N TYR A 560 -0.10 2.59 42.48
CA TYR A 560 -1.19 3.37 41.90
C TYR A 560 -2.16 3.76 43.00
N ALA A 561 -2.32 5.05 43.24
CA ALA A 561 -3.13 5.57 44.35
C ALA A 561 -4.53 6.02 43.91
N THR A 562 -4.82 6.08 42.61
CA THR A 562 -6.14 6.45 42.10
C THR A 562 -6.55 5.56 40.93
N TRP A 563 -7.86 5.47 40.72
CA TRP A 563 -8.41 4.78 39.55
C TRP A 563 -7.98 5.44 38.24
N ASP A 564 -7.99 6.77 38.17
CA ASP A 564 -7.60 7.52 36.98
C ASP A 564 -6.15 7.24 36.55
N GLU A 565 -5.23 7.19 37.52
CA GLU A 565 -3.82 6.86 37.25
C GLU A 565 -3.68 5.44 36.68
N LEU A 566 -4.43 4.50 37.24
CA LEU A 566 -4.39 3.09 36.84
C LEU A 566 -5.04 2.86 35.47
N THR A 567 -6.22 3.44 35.21
CA THR A 567 -6.89 3.31 33.91
C THR A 567 -6.08 4.00 32.81
N ALA A 568 -5.48 5.16 33.09
CA ALA A 568 -4.62 5.85 32.14
C ALA A 568 -3.37 5.03 31.77
N GLU A 569 -2.73 4.38 32.75
CA GLU A 569 -1.63 3.45 32.49
C GLU A 569 -2.08 2.30 31.58
N ILE A 570 -3.14 1.58 31.95
CA ILE A 570 -3.59 0.40 31.20
C ILE A 570 -4.00 0.83 29.79
N GLN A 571 -4.72 1.93 29.64
CA GLN A 571 -5.11 2.50 28.35
C GLN A 571 -3.89 2.84 27.49
N GLN A 572 -2.87 3.50 28.07
CA GLN A 572 -1.66 3.85 27.35
C GLN A 572 -0.92 2.59 26.86
N LYS A 573 -0.80 1.55 27.70
CA LYS A 573 -0.12 0.32 27.31
C LYS A 573 -0.91 -0.49 26.27
N ILE A 574 -2.24 -0.49 26.35
CA ILE A 574 -3.10 -1.08 25.30
C ILE A 574 -2.93 -0.32 23.98
N ASN A 575 -2.99 1.01 24.00
CA ASN A 575 -2.82 1.84 22.80
C ASN A 575 -1.44 1.66 22.15
N ALA A 576 -0.41 1.36 22.95
CA ALA A 576 0.94 1.06 22.48
C ALA A 576 1.10 -0.37 21.89
N ASP A 577 0.14 -1.27 22.12
CA ASP A 577 0.17 -2.63 21.58
C ASP A 577 -0.03 -2.63 20.07
N LYS A 578 0.82 -3.35 19.34
CA LYS A 578 0.82 -3.35 17.86
C LYS A 578 -0.38 -4.08 17.26
N LYS A 579 -1.00 -4.99 18.00
CA LYS A 579 -2.10 -5.84 17.53
C LYS A 579 -3.45 -5.25 17.89
N ILE A 580 -3.63 -4.87 19.16
CA ILE A 580 -4.93 -4.41 19.68
C ILE A 580 -5.01 -2.89 19.89
N GLY A 581 -3.90 -2.15 19.84
CA GLY A 581 -3.90 -0.70 20.12
C GLY A 581 -4.72 0.15 19.15
N LYS A 582 -5.01 -0.38 17.95
CA LYS A 582 -5.88 0.28 16.95
C LYS A 582 -7.33 -0.21 16.97
N MET A 583 -7.69 -1.12 17.88
CA MET A 583 -9.02 -1.72 17.96
C MET A 583 -10.01 -0.87 18.78
N GLY A 584 -9.59 0.29 19.28
CA GLY A 584 -10.46 1.23 20.00
C GLY A 584 -10.94 0.72 21.36
N VAL A 585 -10.12 -0.08 22.04
CA VAL A 585 -10.43 -0.57 23.39
C VAL A 585 -10.42 0.60 24.37
N GLU A 586 -11.46 0.72 25.18
CA GLU A 586 -11.60 1.73 26.22
C GLU A 586 -11.50 1.09 27.60
N VAL A 587 -10.62 1.63 28.44
CA VAL A 587 -10.46 1.22 29.84
C VAL A 587 -11.10 2.27 30.74
N SER A 588 -12.02 1.82 31.58
CA SER A 588 -12.68 2.66 32.57
C SER A 588 -12.71 1.96 33.93
N SER A 589 -13.10 2.68 34.95
CA SER A 589 -13.32 2.15 36.30
C SER A 589 -14.71 2.56 36.78
N PHE A 590 -15.27 1.75 37.67
CA PHE A 590 -16.40 2.14 38.49
C PHE A 590 -15.91 2.28 39.93
N ASP A 591 -16.14 3.45 40.53
CA ASP A 591 -15.77 3.76 41.90
C ASP A 591 -17.02 4.01 42.74
N ASN A 592 -17.16 3.26 43.84
CA ASN A 592 -18.22 3.42 44.82
C ASN A 592 -17.70 3.98 46.16
N GLY A 593 -16.54 4.63 46.15
CA GLY A 593 -15.86 5.26 47.27
C GLY A 593 -14.99 4.30 48.10
N SER A 594 -15.54 3.17 48.53
CA SER A 594 -14.80 2.15 49.31
C SER A 594 -14.16 1.08 48.43
N ASP A 595 -14.90 0.66 47.40
CA ASP A 595 -14.51 -0.38 46.45
C ASP A 595 -14.79 0.06 45.01
N GLY A 596 -14.24 -0.66 44.05
CA GLY A 596 -14.48 -0.41 42.63
C GLY A 596 -14.10 -1.60 41.75
N TYR A 597 -14.23 -1.44 40.44
CA TYR A 597 -13.79 -2.43 39.46
C TYR A 597 -13.38 -1.78 38.15
N LEU A 598 -12.50 -2.45 37.41
CA LEU A 598 -12.12 -2.06 36.05
C LEU A 598 -13.13 -2.60 35.03
N THR A 599 -13.39 -1.84 33.98
CA THR A 599 -14.13 -2.28 32.80
C THR A 599 -13.31 -2.01 31.56
N MET A 600 -13.20 -3.00 30.68
CA MET A 600 -12.59 -2.86 29.36
C MET A 600 -13.66 -3.09 28.32
N THR A 601 -13.89 -2.10 27.47
CA THR A 601 -14.93 -2.12 26.43
C THR A 601 -14.26 -2.20 25.07
N SER A 602 -14.74 -3.10 24.20
CA SER A 602 -14.25 -3.20 22.83
C SER A 602 -14.66 -1.98 22.01
N GLY A 603 -13.85 -1.61 21.01
CA GLY A 603 -14.21 -0.55 20.07
C GLY A 603 -15.32 -0.95 19.09
N SER A 604 -15.56 -2.25 18.90
CA SER A 604 -16.55 -2.77 17.96
C SER A 604 -17.91 -3.02 18.61
N TYR A 605 -18.98 -2.99 17.81
CA TYR A 605 -20.33 -3.38 18.21
C TYR A 605 -20.70 -4.77 17.70
N GLY A 606 -21.64 -5.43 18.37
CA GLY A 606 -22.22 -6.68 17.87
C GLY A 606 -21.78 -7.92 18.63
N LYS A 607 -22.33 -9.08 18.27
CA LYS A 607 -22.03 -10.36 18.95
C LYS A 607 -20.57 -10.80 18.86
N LYS A 608 -19.84 -10.30 17.86
CA LYS A 608 -18.39 -10.55 17.70
C LYS A 608 -17.54 -9.69 18.64
N SER A 609 -18.12 -8.61 19.16
CA SER A 609 -17.46 -7.73 20.10
C SER A 609 -17.30 -8.45 21.44
N ILE A 610 -16.07 -8.78 21.82
CA ILE A 610 -15.78 -9.48 23.07
C ILE A 610 -14.35 -9.18 23.52
N ILE A 611 -14.17 -9.02 24.83
CA ILE A 611 -12.85 -8.93 25.47
C ILE A 611 -12.70 -10.09 26.44
N GLU A 612 -11.58 -10.80 26.34
CA GLU A 612 -11.27 -11.93 27.19
C GLU A 612 -9.86 -11.81 27.75
N LEU A 613 -9.70 -11.97 29.06
CA LEU A 613 -8.39 -12.04 29.70
C LEU A 613 -7.65 -13.32 29.27
N GLN A 614 -6.38 -13.21 28.90
CA GLN A 614 -5.50 -14.36 28.71
C GLN A 614 -4.80 -14.72 30.02
N THR A 615 -5.12 -15.89 30.56
CA THR A 615 -4.74 -16.31 31.92
C THR A 615 -3.34 -16.92 32.04
N SER A 616 -2.69 -17.25 30.92
CA SER A 616 -1.36 -17.90 30.88
C SER A 616 -0.20 -16.90 30.81
N THR A 617 -0.30 -15.78 31.51
CA THR A 617 0.73 -14.73 31.48
C THR A 617 1.59 -14.82 32.75
N GLY A 618 2.88 -15.09 32.62
CA GLY A 618 3.80 -15.06 33.76
C GLY A 618 3.83 -13.68 34.42
N ASN A 619 3.93 -13.64 35.75
CA ASN A 619 3.90 -12.41 36.56
C ASN A 619 2.63 -11.56 36.32
N SER A 620 1.46 -12.20 36.30
CA SER A 620 0.22 -11.54 35.91
C SER A 620 -0.27 -10.49 36.92
N ALA A 621 -0.67 -9.32 36.44
CA ALA A 621 -1.39 -8.31 37.22
C ALA A 621 -2.89 -8.63 37.38
N ALA A 622 -3.41 -9.66 36.70
CA ALA A 622 -4.85 -9.87 36.60
C ALA A 622 -5.54 -10.10 37.95
N ALA A 623 -4.88 -10.77 38.90
CA ALA A 623 -5.46 -11.01 40.22
C ALA A 623 -5.58 -9.74 41.06
N ILE A 624 -4.50 -8.95 41.16
CA ILE A 624 -4.49 -7.72 41.96
C ILE A 624 -5.41 -6.63 41.37
N LEU A 625 -5.63 -6.67 40.04
CA LEU A 625 -6.55 -5.77 39.34
C LEU A 625 -8.00 -6.26 39.29
N GLY A 626 -8.32 -7.39 39.94
CA GLY A 626 -9.66 -7.98 39.91
C GLY A 626 -10.08 -8.60 38.57
N LEU A 627 -9.22 -8.57 37.55
CA LEU A 627 -9.52 -9.08 36.20
C LEU A 627 -9.58 -10.60 36.15
N ALA A 628 -8.83 -11.31 37.00
CA ALA A 628 -8.83 -12.77 37.02
C ALA A 628 -10.19 -13.37 37.45
N GLY A 629 -10.95 -12.64 38.28
CA GLY A 629 -12.32 -12.99 38.67
C GLY A 629 -13.39 -12.26 37.86
N GLY A 630 -13.00 -11.57 36.78
CA GLY A 630 -13.90 -10.78 35.96
C GLY A 630 -14.87 -11.61 35.12
N GLN A 631 -15.92 -10.96 34.63
CA GLN A 631 -16.92 -11.53 33.74
C GLN A 631 -16.87 -10.85 32.37
N ASN A 632 -16.90 -11.66 31.32
CA ASN A 632 -16.98 -11.18 29.95
C ASN A 632 -18.43 -11.10 29.51
N PHE A 633 -18.81 -9.98 28.94
CA PHE A 633 -20.11 -9.74 28.32
C PHE A 633 -19.89 -9.56 26.83
N ALA A 634 -20.45 -10.46 26.02
CA ALA A 634 -20.43 -10.30 24.57
C ALA A 634 -21.32 -9.11 24.17
N GLY A 635 -20.92 -8.41 23.12
CA GLY A 635 -21.74 -7.38 22.51
C GLY A 635 -23.01 -7.96 21.90
N ILE A 636 -23.87 -7.07 21.42
CA ILE A 636 -25.17 -7.43 20.86
C ILE A 636 -25.33 -6.76 19.50
N ASP A 637 -25.82 -7.50 18.52
CA ASP A 637 -26.15 -6.94 17.20
C ASP A 637 -27.48 -6.18 17.28
N VAL A 638 -27.63 -5.16 16.44
CA VAL A 638 -28.92 -4.51 16.23
C VAL A 638 -29.97 -5.52 15.75
N SER A 639 -31.23 -5.34 16.15
CA SER A 639 -32.35 -6.12 15.62
C SER A 639 -33.54 -5.21 15.33
N GLY A 640 -34.25 -5.47 14.24
CA GLY A 640 -35.35 -4.63 13.80
C GLY A 640 -35.98 -5.08 12.49
N THR A 641 -36.84 -4.21 11.95
CA THR A 641 -37.51 -4.37 10.67
C THR A 641 -37.35 -3.11 9.82
N ILE A 642 -37.39 -3.28 8.51
CA ILE A 642 -37.41 -2.19 7.53
C ILE A 642 -38.67 -2.36 6.70
N ASN A 643 -39.54 -1.37 6.70
CA ASN A 643 -40.87 -1.40 6.10
C ASN A 643 -41.73 -2.60 6.56
N GLY A 644 -41.59 -2.98 7.83
CA GLY A 644 -42.23 -4.19 8.40
C GLY A 644 -41.63 -5.52 7.94
N GLU A 645 -40.67 -5.52 7.00
CA GLU A 645 -39.94 -6.71 6.57
C GLU A 645 -38.78 -6.98 7.53
N LYS A 646 -38.54 -8.25 7.89
CA LYS A 646 -37.45 -8.61 8.82
C LYS A 646 -36.09 -8.24 8.23
N ALA A 647 -35.20 -7.76 9.07
CA ALA A 647 -33.83 -7.43 8.73
C ALA A 647 -32.84 -8.12 9.68
N THR A 648 -31.66 -8.44 9.16
CA THR A 648 -30.56 -9.07 9.90
C THR A 648 -29.57 -8.00 10.33
N GLY A 649 -29.29 -7.92 11.63
CA GLY A 649 -28.25 -7.05 12.15
C GLY A 649 -26.88 -7.70 12.24
N ASN A 650 -25.85 -6.90 12.08
CA ASN A 650 -24.45 -7.25 12.31
C ASN A 650 -23.74 -6.01 12.87
N GLY A 651 -23.41 -6.05 14.16
CA GLY A 651 -23.03 -4.84 14.90
C GLY A 651 -24.14 -3.80 14.81
N GLN A 652 -23.80 -2.59 14.38
CA GLN A 652 -24.73 -1.49 14.16
C GLN A 652 -25.41 -1.51 12.78
N VAL A 653 -25.04 -2.43 11.88
CA VAL A 653 -25.59 -2.45 10.52
C VAL A 653 -26.80 -3.37 10.45
N LEU A 654 -27.95 -2.80 10.11
CA LEU A 654 -29.20 -3.53 9.85
C LEU A 654 -29.38 -3.74 8.34
N THR A 655 -29.51 -4.99 7.90
CA THR A 655 -29.60 -5.38 6.48
C THR A 655 -30.94 -6.06 6.19
N GLY A 656 -31.72 -5.55 5.23
CA GLY A 656 -32.92 -6.22 4.75
C GLY A 656 -32.60 -7.56 4.09
N ASN A 657 -33.35 -8.60 4.45
CA ASN A 657 -33.06 -9.99 4.06
C ASN A 657 -33.29 -10.24 2.57
N ASP A 658 -32.55 -11.18 1.97
CA ASP A 658 -32.61 -11.46 0.52
C ASP A 658 -33.99 -11.87 -0.03
N GLY A 659 -34.86 -12.39 0.83
CA GLY A 659 -36.24 -12.78 0.50
C GLY A 659 -37.28 -11.65 0.63
N ASN A 660 -36.86 -10.45 1.05
CA ASN A 660 -37.75 -9.32 1.20
C ASN A 660 -38.22 -8.78 -0.17
N ASN A 661 -39.48 -8.32 -0.25
CA ASN A 661 -40.06 -7.88 -1.53
C ASN A 661 -39.62 -6.46 -1.92
N ASN A 662 -39.20 -5.66 -0.94
CA ASN A 662 -38.88 -4.24 -1.13
C ASN A 662 -37.48 -3.89 -0.62
N THR A 663 -37.11 -4.43 0.55
CA THR A 663 -35.91 -4.02 1.29
C THR A 663 -34.72 -4.97 1.13
N ALA A 664 -34.80 -5.97 0.24
CA ALA A 664 -33.73 -6.96 0.08
C ALA A 664 -32.39 -6.29 -0.27
N GLY A 665 -31.39 -6.49 0.58
CA GLY A 665 -30.06 -5.91 0.43
C GLY A 665 -29.92 -4.44 0.89
N LEU A 666 -30.99 -3.80 1.40
CA LEU A 666 -30.90 -2.45 1.97
C LEU A 666 -30.14 -2.48 3.29
N LYS A 667 -29.05 -1.71 3.40
CA LYS A 667 -28.20 -1.62 4.59
C LYS A 667 -28.32 -0.24 5.23
N LEU A 668 -28.59 -0.23 6.52
CA LEU A 668 -28.71 0.97 7.34
C LEU A 668 -27.75 0.87 8.52
N LEU A 669 -27.08 1.97 8.86
CA LEU A 669 -26.29 2.11 10.08
C LEU A 669 -27.19 2.66 11.18
N ILE A 670 -27.21 1.97 12.32
CA ILE A 670 -28.05 2.28 13.47
C ILE A 670 -27.18 2.69 14.65
N GLU A 671 -27.19 3.98 14.98
CA GLU A 671 -26.41 4.59 16.07
C GLU A 671 -27.28 4.87 17.31
N LEU A 672 -28.41 4.17 17.41
CA LEU A 672 -29.29 4.22 18.57
C LEU A 672 -28.67 3.46 19.74
N SER A 673 -28.76 4.04 20.93
CA SER A 673 -28.57 3.33 22.20
C SER A 673 -29.86 2.62 22.61
N GLN A 674 -29.79 1.67 23.53
CA GLN A 674 -30.99 0.96 23.99
C GLN A 674 -32.03 1.90 24.64
N SER A 675 -31.60 3.03 25.21
CA SER A 675 -32.48 4.09 25.73
C SER A 675 -33.15 4.93 24.64
N ASP A 676 -32.64 4.92 23.40
CA ASP A 676 -33.24 5.63 22.28
C ASP A 676 -34.37 4.82 21.60
N VAL A 677 -34.41 3.50 21.82
CA VAL A 677 -35.39 2.59 21.20
C VAL A 677 -36.78 2.88 21.75
N ARG A 678 -37.77 3.03 20.87
CA ARG A 678 -39.15 3.37 21.22
C ARG A 678 -40.10 2.29 20.73
N ALA A 679 -41.37 2.38 21.14
CA ALA A 679 -42.42 1.50 20.63
C ALA A 679 -42.93 1.92 19.22
N GLU A 680 -42.61 3.15 18.80
CA GLU A 680 -42.95 3.72 17.49
C GLU A 680 -41.74 3.67 16.55
N SER A 681 -41.95 3.96 15.26
CA SER A 681 -40.89 3.99 14.24
C SER A 681 -39.79 4.99 14.59
N GLU A 682 -38.52 4.56 14.62
CA GLU A 682 -37.38 5.42 14.93
C GLU A 682 -36.95 6.31 13.76
N ALA A 683 -37.18 5.87 12.53
CA ALA A 683 -36.87 6.65 11.34
C ALA A 683 -37.73 6.26 10.14
N THR A 684 -37.81 7.15 9.16
CA THR A 684 -38.23 6.87 7.80
C THR A 684 -37.04 7.09 6.87
N ILE A 685 -36.72 6.11 6.03
CA ILE A 685 -35.62 6.18 5.07
C ILE A 685 -36.18 6.20 3.65
N LYS A 686 -36.06 7.34 2.97
CA LYS A 686 -36.27 7.41 1.52
C LYS A 686 -35.06 6.82 0.83
N VAL A 687 -35.25 5.98 -0.17
CA VAL A 687 -34.13 5.35 -0.90
C VAL A 687 -34.30 5.55 -2.39
N PHE A 688 -33.21 5.92 -3.05
CA PHE A 688 -33.21 6.24 -4.46
C PHE A 688 -31.92 5.75 -5.13
N ARG A 689 -32.01 5.51 -6.44
CA ARG A 689 -30.95 4.89 -7.23
C ARG A 689 -30.50 5.88 -8.30
N GLY A 690 -29.30 6.44 -8.11
CA GLY A 690 -28.72 7.41 -9.04
C GLY A 690 -28.39 6.83 -10.41
N VAL A 691 -28.11 7.71 -11.37
CA VAL A 691 -27.90 7.37 -12.78
C VAL A 691 -26.70 6.45 -12.98
N ALA A 692 -25.60 6.64 -12.26
CA ALA A 692 -24.43 5.76 -12.38
C ALA A 692 -24.73 4.37 -11.80
N SER A 693 -25.51 4.29 -10.72
CA SER A 693 -25.97 3.00 -10.17
C SER A 693 -26.90 2.26 -11.13
N LEU A 694 -27.87 2.97 -11.73
CA LEU A 694 -28.74 2.41 -12.77
C LEU A 694 -27.96 1.94 -14.01
N ALA A 695 -26.97 2.73 -14.43
CA ALA A 695 -26.09 2.40 -15.53
C ALA A 695 -25.23 1.16 -15.22
N GLN A 696 -24.71 1.06 -13.99
CA GLN A 696 -23.93 -0.09 -13.53
C GLN A 696 -24.79 -1.35 -13.52
N ASP A 697 -25.98 -1.32 -12.92
CA ASP A 697 -26.90 -2.46 -12.87
C ASP A 697 -27.31 -2.92 -14.26
N PHE A 698 -27.58 -1.96 -15.15
CA PHE A 698 -27.89 -2.25 -16.54
C PHE A 698 -26.70 -2.90 -17.24
N ALA A 699 -25.52 -2.29 -17.17
CA ALA A 699 -24.32 -2.82 -17.80
C ALA A 699 -23.99 -4.24 -17.28
N ASP A 700 -24.10 -4.47 -15.97
CA ASP A 700 -23.95 -5.77 -15.32
C ASP A 700 -24.94 -6.80 -15.90
N SER A 701 -26.21 -6.45 -16.06
CA SER A 701 -27.22 -7.35 -16.64
C SER A 701 -26.91 -7.78 -18.08
N ILE A 702 -26.19 -6.94 -18.83
CA ILE A 702 -25.81 -7.20 -20.22
C ILE A 702 -24.49 -7.98 -20.29
N SER A 703 -23.52 -7.63 -19.44
CA SER A 703 -22.13 -8.10 -19.49
C SER A 703 -21.85 -9.37 -18.68
N LYS A 704 -22.78 -9.82 -17.84
CA LYS A 704 -22.70 -11.06 -17.07
C LYS A 704 -22.16 -12.22 -17.91
N SER A 705 -21.13 -12.88 -17.41
CA SER A 705 -20.37 -13.90 -18.16
C SER A 705 -21.19 -15.14 -18.54
N VAL A 706 -22.20 -15.50 -17.72
CA VAL A 706 -23.02 -16.71 -17.93
C VAL A 706 -24.41 -16.33 -18.46
N ASP A 707 -25.14 -15.52 -17.70
CA ASP A 707 -26.55 -15.19 -17.99
C ASP A 707 -26.73 -13.77 -18.54
N GLY A 708 -25.66 -13.11 -19.00
CA GLY A 708 -25.76 -11.81 -19.66
C GLY A 708 -26.39 -11.92 -21.04
N THR A 709 -27.02 -10.84 -21.51
CA THR A 709 -27.62 -10.79 -22.85
C THR A 709 -26.58 -11.06 -23.94
N ILE A 710 -25.37 -10.48 -23.81
CA ILE A 710 -24.30 -10.72 -24.79
C ILE A 710 -23.79 -12.16 -24.66
N ALA A 711 -23.56 -12.66 -23.45
CA ALA A 711 -23.09 -14.03 -23.22
C ALA A 711 -24.02 -15.08 -23.86
N ARG A 712 -25.35 -14.93 -23.70
CA ARG A 712 -26.33 -15.81 -24.36
C ARG A 712 -26.23 -15.77 -25.88
N ARG A 713 -26.00 -14.58 -26.46
CA ARG A 713 -25.88 -14.41 -27.92
C ARG A 713 -24.58 -15.00 -28.46
N THR A 714 -23.47 -14.76 -27.77
CA THR A 714 -22.17 -15.40 -28.03
C THR A 714 -22.29 -16.92 -27.94
N LYS A 715 -22.97 -17.47 -26.93
CA LYS A 715 -23.15 -18.92 -26.79
C LYS A 715 -23.98 -19.53 -27.91
N ALA A 716 -25.02 -18.82 -28.36
CA ALA A 716 -25.83 -19.25 -29.50
C ALA A 716 -25.00 -19.30 -30.80
N LEU A 717 -24.14 -18.29 -31.04
CA LEU A 717 -23.23 -18.26 -32.19
C LEU A 717 -22.17 -19.37 -32.09
N GLU A 718 -21.57 -19.58 -30.92
CA GLU A 718 -20.60 -20.66 -30.66
C GLU A 718 -21.20 -22.04 -31.00
N ASN A 719 -22.43 -22.29 -30.57
CA ASN A 719 -23.13 -23.55 -30.88
C ASN A 719 -23.40 -23.70 -32.39
N GLN A 720 -23.72 -22.61 -33.10
CA GLN A 720 -23.91 -22.64 -34.56
C GLN A 720 -22.59 -22.90 -35.30
N VAL A 721 -21.49 -22.27 -34.86
CA VAL A 721 -20.15 -22.52 -35.40
C VAL A 721 -19.78 -23.98 -35.24
N LYS A 722 -20.01 -24.55 -34.06
CA LYS A 722 -19.75 -25.97 -33.77
C LYS A 722 -20.57 -26.92 -34.67
N ASP A 723 -21.86 -26.66 -34.87
CA ASP A 723 -22.70 -27.46 -35.77
C ASP A 723 -22.19 -27.41 -37.22
N ILE A 724 -21.77 -26.22 -37.68
CA ILE A 724 -21.19 -26.04 -39.01
C ILE A 724 -19.86 -26.80 -39.14
N GLU A 725 -19.00 -26.75 -38.13
CA GLU A 725 -17.73 -27.51 -38.09
C GLU A 725 -17.96 -29.02 -38.19
N GLU A 726 -18.93 -29.54 -37.46
CA GLU A 726 -19.31 -30.96 -37.51
C GLU A 726 -19.83 -31.33 -38.91
N ARG A 727 -20.67 -30.48 -39.53
CA ARG A 727 -21.18 -30.69 -40.89
C ARG A 727 -20.08 -30.62 -41.96
N VAL A 728 -19.15 -29.67 -41.86
CA VAL A 728 -18.00 -29.56 -42.76
C VAL A 728 -17.13 -30.81 -42.65
N THR A 729 -16.91 -31.30 -41.42
CA THR A 729 -16.12 -32.52 -41.16
C THR A 729 -16.78 -33.75 -41.79
N ASP A 730 -18.10 -33.94 -41.62
CA ASP A 730 -18.85 -35.04 -42.23
C ASP A 730 -18.85 -34.95 -43.77
N LEU A 731 -19.06 -33.76 -44.34
CA LEU A 731 -19.01 -33.58 -45.80
C LEU A 731 -17.62 -33.88 -46.38
N ASN A 732 -16.55 -33.45 -45.70
CA ASN A 732 -15.19 -33.76 -46.11
C ASN A 732 -14.91 -35.27 -46.08
N ALA A 733 -15.35 -35.97 -45.02
CA ALA A 733 -15.21 -37.43 -44.93
C ALA A 733 -15.99 -38.15 -46.04
N ARG A 734 -17.20 -37.69 -46.38
CA ARG A 734 -18.00 -38.23 -47.48
C ARG A 734 -17.36 -37.99 -48.84
N MET A 735 -16.83 -36.79 -49.08
CA MET A 735 -16.11 -36.47 -50.31
C MET A 735 -14.90 -37.39 -50.50
N GLU A 736 -14.17 -37.68 -49.42
CA GLU A 736 -12.99 -38.57 -49.48
C GLU A 736 -13.38 -40.03 -49.78
N LEU A 737 -14.44 -40.54 -49.14
CA LEU A 737 -14.97 -41.87 -49.47
C LEU A 737 -15.47 -41.94 -50.93
N LYS A 738 -16.10 -40.88 -51.42
CA LYS A 738 -16.57 -40.81 -52.80
C LYS A 738 -15.40 -40.74 -53.78
N ARG A 739 -14.36 -39.95 -53.46
CA ARG A 739 -13.09 -39.91 -54.21
C ARG A 739 -12.50 -41.31 -54.30
N GLN A 740 -12.34 -42.01 -53.18
CA GLN A 740 -11.81 -43.38 -53.16
C GLN A 740 -12.61 -44.32 -54.05
N ARG A 741 -13.95 -44.34 -53.94
CA ARG A 741 -14.82 -45.17 -54.79
C ARG A 741 -14.70 -44.82 -56.27
N LEU A 742 -14.58 -43.54 -56.61
CA LEU A 742 -14.38 -43.12 -57.99
C LEU A 742 -13.01 -43.58 -58.49
N THR A 743 -11.94 -43.41 -57.70
CA THR A 743 -10.59 -43.90 -58.03
C THR A 743 -10.58 -45.41 -58.27
N GLU A 744 -11.22 -46.20 -57.41
CA GLU A 744 -11.35 -47.66 -57.58
C GLU A 744 -12.07 -48.01 -58.89
N LYS A 745 -13.20 -47.36 -59.20
CA LYS A 745 -13.92 -47.56 -60.47
C LYS A 745 -13.08 -47.20 -61.68
N PHE A 746 -12.32 -46.10 -61.63
CA PHE A 746 -11.43 -45.71 -62.73
C PHE A 746 -10.28 -46.71 -62.90
N GLN A 747 -9.73 -47.26 -61.82
CA GLN A 747 -8.72 -48.33 -61.89
C GLN A 747 -9.27 -49.62 -62.53
N GLU A 748 -10.49 -50.02 -62.17
CA GLU A 748 -11.17 -51.17 -62.79
C GLU A 748 -11.40 -50.95 -64.29
N MET A 749 -11.86 -49.75 -64.68
CA MET A 749 -12.03 -49.38 -66.08
C MET A 749 -10.70 -49.37 -66.85
N GLU A 750 -9.60 -48.86 -66.27
CA GLU A 750 -8.26 -48.92 -66.87
C GLU A 750 -7.78 -50.36 -67.08
N SER A 751 -8.05 -51.25 -66.12
CA SER A 751 -7.74 -52.67 -66.26
C SER A 751 -8.52 -53.32 -67.40
N LEU A 752 -9.83 -53.04 -67.48
CA LEU A 752 -10.72 -53.54 -68.53
C LEU A 752 -10.33 -52.99 -69.91
N ILE A 753 -10.06 -51.69 -70.04
CA ILE A 753 -9.57 -51.08 -71.29
C ILE A 753 -8.21 -51.70 -71.66
N GLY A 754 -7.34 -51.93 -70.69
CA GLY A 754 -6.08 -52.64 -70.90
C GLY A 754 -6.28 -54.05 -71.46
N GLN A 755 -7.24 -54.82 -70.92
CA GLN A 755 -7.59 -56.15 -71.40
C GLN A 755 -8.25 -56.10 -72.79
N LEU A 756 -9.15 -55.16 -73.03
CA LEU A 756 -9.80 -54.94 -74.33
C LEU A 756 -8.79 -54.54 -75.40
N ASN A 757 -7.82 -53.68 -75.07
CA ASN A 757 -6.74 -53.31 -75.96
C ASN A 757 -5.85 -54.52 -76.27
N GLN A 758 -5.52 -55.35 -75.28
CA GLN A 758 -4.79 -56.61 -75.50
C GLN A 758 -5.59 -57.59 -76.37
N GLN A 759 -6.90 -57.74 -76.12
CA GLN A 759 -7.78 -58.60 -76.90
C GLN A 759 -7.95 -58.09 -78.34
N SER A 760 -8.03 -56.76 -78.52
CA SER A 760 -8.05 -56.10 -79.82
C SER A 760 -6.73 -56.31 -80.58
N SER A 761 -5.58 -56.14 -79.93
CA SER A 761 -4.27 -56.46 -80.53
C SER A 761 -4.16 -57.94 -80.89
N TYR A 762 -4.66 -58.84 -80.04
CA TYR A 762 -4.69 -60.29 -80.31
C TYR A 762 -5.60 -60.62 -81.50
N LEU A 763 -6.82 -60.07 -81.54
CA LEU A 763 -7.76 -60.23 -82.65
C LEU A 763 -7.20 -59.65 -83.95
N SER A 764 -6.56 -58.47 -83.90
CA SER A 764 -5.87 -57.88 -85.05
C SER A 764 -4.77 -58.81 -85.56
N THR A 765 -3.95 -59.37 -84.67
CA THR A 765 -2.90 -60.32 -85.03
C THR A 765 -3.46 -61.61 -85.65
N GLN A 766 -4.56 -62.15 -85.09
CA GLN A 766 -5.28 -63.31 -85.62
C GLN A 766 -5.90 -63.02 -87.00
N LEU A 767 -6.52 -61.86 -87.17
CA LEU A 767 -7.09 -61.42 -88.45
C LEU A 767 -5.99 -61.22 -89.51
N ASP A 768 -4.85 -60.66 -89.14
CA ASP A 768 -3.69 -60.52 -90.02
C ASP A 768 -3.13 -61.90 -90.43
N GLN A 769 -3.06 -62.85 -89.49
CA GLN A 769 -2.67 -64.23 -89.78
C GLN A 769 -3.67 -64.96 -90.69
N ILE A 770 -4.98 -64.78 -90.46
CA ILE A 770 -6.04 -65.32 -91.33
C ILE A 770 -5.93 -64.70 -92.73
N SER A 771 -5.72 -63.39 -92.83
CA SER A 771 -5.54 -62.68 -94.10
C SER A 771 -4.32 -63.21 -94.86
N GLN A 772 -3.20 -63.45 -94.18
CA GLN A 772 -2.01 -64.05 -94.78
C GLN A 772 -2.25 -65.50 -95.23
N ASN A 773 -2.94 -66.32 -94.41
CA ASN A 773 -3.29 -67.69 -94.78
C ASN A 773 -4.28 -67.76 -95.95
N PHE A 774 -5.29 -66.89 -96.00
CA PHE A 774 -6.19 -66.76 -97.14
C PHE A 774 -5.44 -66.35 -98.40
N SER A 775 -4.50 -65.41 -98.29
CA SER A 775 -3.65 -64.99 -99.39
C SER A 775 -2.79 -66.15 -99.92
N GLN A 776 -2.25 -67.01 -99.04
CA GLN A 776 -1.53 -68.23 -99.44
C GLN A 776 -2.43 -69.28 -100.08
N ILE A 777 -3.65 -69.49 -99.58
CA ILE A 777 -4.63 -70.44 -100.16
C ILE A 777 -5.07 -69.99 -101.56
N VAL A 778 -5.37 -68.69 -101.74
CA VAL A 778 -5.72 -68.13 -103.05
C VAL A 778 -4.54 -68.20 -104.02
N ALA A 779 -3.30 -68.04 -103.54
CA ALA A 779 -2.11 -68.21 -104.37
C ALA A 779 -1.87 -69.67 -104.78
N ASN A 780 -2.15 -70.64 -103.91
CA ASN A 780 -1.95 -72.06 -104.19
C ASN A 780 -3.06 -72.67 -105.07
N ASN A 781 -4.28 -72.14 -105.07
CA ASN A 781 -5.34 -72.54 -106.01
C ASN A 781 -5.20 -71.94 -107.42
N ARG A 782 -4.13 -71.17 -107.68
CA ARG A 782 -3.79 -70.62 -109.01
C ARG A 782 -2.59 -71.33 -109.67
N LYS A 783 -2.20 -72.50 -109.17
CA LYS A 783 -1.31 -73.45 -109.85
C LYS A 783 -2.05 -74.75 -110.06
#